data_AF-A0A1I8B0B9-F1
#
_entry.id   AF-A0A1I8B0B9-F1
#
_cell.length_a   1.000
_cell.length_b   1.000
_cell.length_c   1.000
_cell.angle_alpha   90.00
_cell.angle_beta   90.00
_cell.angle_gamma   90.00
#
_symmetry.space_group_name_H-M   'P 1'
#
loop_
_entity.id
_entity.type
_entity.pdbx_description
1 polymer ?
#
loop_
_entity_poly.entity_id
_entity_poly.type
_entity_poly.pdbx_seq_one_letter_code
_entity_poly.pdbx_strand_id
1 'polypeptide(L)'
;MSILGEIEILDDGTILIEKREFLSKLQKNSQKLINENKLKNRGYSPRFTYTPRDRRYREGTAVQLNCEAIGDPKPKIYWFFNSQQIESSRKHTFHNEGTQLLIYPFLEQDIGIYNCEAVNINGRNKSLNARLEIIKSYPPEIIEGPKSKNVNPGQKIIFRCKAKGEPKPSIGWFFNGIEISSFGGHFQSQLTIGPISRRDAGIYSCMAGNTVGSMTSDAQLEITSSSQLNEIDKQLNNQKTFLKDIVNKATNNIERAIIKTKEELKINSPKDLLKHFKFIGKQQPTELSKSREIYEESLRLIEKHVELGINLKPQEMPTENISFESVLSVTHIQTLMELSGCMSGQFKDTCQDMCFHSKYRSYTGQCNNFDHPTWGVSQMPFLRLLPPIYENGFNTPVGWNKDYLYFGYPKPNPRTVSVELIGAENISPHPFYSAMLMQWGQFLDHDLDFTATALSRQTYVGGARCNRTCENVSPCFNIPLPANDYRLLAIANSSDKLPCIEFERSAAICGSGETSPIFQQITYREQANIITSYLDGSQVYGSTEVDALDLRDLFSDHGLLRFDIVSSAQKPYLPFERDSAMDCRRNFSKENPIRCFLSGDFRANEQIGLTAMHTIWMREHNLIATQLLEMNSDWDGERIYQEHITYKEWLPKVLGMEGYKALIGPYNGYSTEVNPSVSNAFATAAFRFGHTLINPKLERLDKNFNSIQEGPLPLHEAFFAPERLLAEGGVDPLLRGLFASPLKQPMSEQLLNRELTERLFHRAHNVSLDLAAINIQRGRDHGLPGYLEYRRFCGLTVPTNWEQLSFDIPNPEVLARLKKLYGHPGNIDLWVGGIVERRLPEALVGPTFSCIIGDQFKRLREGDRFWYENPGVFTHLQLTQIRKSTLAGIICRNGDDIDKIQPDVFLYFGQNKLAYKKCEQLPKLNLRMWMSCSDESCSFRSTQNNGKNEEEILQEIKRRKRRSKRLYN
;
A
#
# COMPACT_ATOMS: atom_id res chain seq x y z
N MET A 1 19.25 18.50 77.18
CA MET A 1 18.99 19.75 77.95
C MET A 1 17.49 19.79 78.19
N SER A 2 16.92 19.74 79.39
CA SER A 2 17.42 19.81 80.78
C SER A 2 16.62 18.81 81.64
N ILE A 3 17.30 18.16 82.59
CA ILE A 3 16.91 17.94 84.00
C ILE A 3 18.16 17.28 84.60
N LEU A 4 18.91 18.04 85.39
CA LEU A 4 19.99 17.56 86.25
C LEU A 4 19.55 17.86 87.69
N GLY A 5 19.64 16.85 88.53
CA GLY A 5 19.51 16.86 89.99
C GLY A 5 19.51 15.40 90.42
N GLU A 6 20.37 14.88 91.28
CA GLU A 6 21.39 15.45 92.17
C GLU A 6 22.52 14.41 92.30
N ILE A 7 23.77 14.85 92.43
CA ILE A 7 24.89 14.02 92.91
C ILE A 7 25.14 14.48 94.33
N GLU A 8 24.95 13.60 95.31
CA GLU A 8 25.35 13.85 96.71
C GLU A 8 26.77 13.31 96.94
N ILE A 9 27.65 14.15 97.49
CA ILE A 9 28.99 13.81 97.95
C ILE A 9 28.97 13.96 99.47
N LEU A 10 29.37 12.91 100.20
CA LEU A 10 29.41 12.91 101.67
C LEU A 10 30.78 13.40 102.18
N ASP A 11 30.82 13.85 103.45
CA ASP A 11 31.97 14.52 104.10
C ASP A 11 33.25 13.68 104.25
N ASP A 12 33.28 12.43 103.78
CA ASP A 12 34.47 11.56 103.72
C ASP A 12 35.04 11.35 102.31
N GLY A 13 34.47 12.01 101.29
CA GLY A 13 34.92 11.93 99.90
C GLY A 13 34.34 10.76 99.09
N THR A 14 33.35 10.04 99.61
CA THR A 14 32.69 8.94 98.88
C THR A 14 31.49 9.43 98.05
N ILE A 15 31.38 8.97 96.79
CA ILE A 15 30.26 9.26 95.86
C ILE A 15 29.38 8.01 95.71
N LEU A 16 28.09 8.10 96.01
CA LEU A 16 27.09 7.05 95.73
C LEU A 16 26.40 7.30 94.39
N ILE A 17 26.49 6.34 93.46
CA ILE A 17 25.72 6.32 92.21
C ILE A 17 24.74 5.15 92.29
N GLU A 18 23.43 5.44 92.37
CA GLU A 18 22.38 4.41 92.33
C GLU A 18 22.33 3.72 90.96
N LYS A 19 22.88 2.51 90.90
CA LYS A 19 22.99 1.67 89.70
C LYS A 19 21.70 0.85 89.41
N ARG A 20 20.51 1.36 89.74
CA ARG A 20 19.23 0.62 89.58
C ARG A 20 18.28 1.14 88.49
N GLU A 21 18.37 2.40 88.05
CA GLU A 21 17.46 2.91 87.02
C GLU A 21 17.89 2.64 85.57
N PHE A 22 19.18 2.49 85.30
CA PHE A 22 19.69 2.39 83.92
C PHE A 22 19.43 1.02 83.25
N LEU A 23 19.50 -0.08 84.01
CA LEU A 23 19.25 -1.44 83.50
C LEU A 23 17.75 -1.72 83.28
N SER A 24 16.88 -1.14 84.11
CA SER A 24 15.42 -1.19 83.99
C SER A 24 14.91 -0.45 82.74
N LYS A 25 15.48 0.73 82.43
CA LYS A 25 15.14 1.52 81.24
C LYS A 25 15.65 0.87 79.93
N LEU A 26 16.82 0.21 79.94
CA LEU A 26 17.32 -0.53 78.78
C LEU A 26 16.51 -1.81 78.48
N GLN A 27 16.08 -2.56 79.49
CA GLN A 27 15.20 -3.72 79.31
C GLN A 27 13.77 -3.32 78.89
N LYS A 28 13.20 -2.25 79.44
CA LYS A 28 11.88 -1.75 79.01
C LYS A 28 11.91 -1.19 77.59
N ASN A 29 12.98 -0.50 77.17
CA ASN A 29 13.11 0.01 75.82
C ASN A 29 13.44 -1.09 74.79
N SER A 30 14.20 -2.13 75.16
CA SER A 30 14.38 -3.29 74.27
C SER A 30 13.10 -4.10 74.14
N GLN A 31 12.34 -4.32 75.23
CA GLN A 31 11.05 -5.01 75.17
C GLN A 31 9.99 -4.20 74.42
N LYS A 32 10.04 -2.86 74.48
CA LYS A 32 9.16 -1.96 73.73
C LYS A 32 9.53 -1.92 72.24
N LEU A 33 10.81 -1.89 71.86
CA LEU A 33 11.23 -2.06 70.46
C LEU A 33 10.96 -3.48 69.92
N ILE A 34 11.06 -4.52 70.74
CA ILE A 34 10.73 -5.91 70.38
C ILE A 34 9.20 -6.07 70.21
N ASN A 35 8.40 -5.41 71.05
CA ASN A 35 6.93 -5.42 70.93
C ASN A 35 6.42 -4.51 69.80
N GLU A 36 7.06 -3.36 69.53
CA GLU A 36 6.75 -2.49 68.38
C GLU A 36 7.18 -3.14 67.05
N ASN A 37 8.27 -3.93 67.02
CA ASN A 37 8.64 -4.75 65.87
C ASN A 37 7.79 -6.03 65.74
N LYS A 38 7.22 -6.57 66.83
CA LYS A 38 6.24 -7.68 66.78
C LYS A 38 4.83 -7.24 66.38
N LEU A 39 4.43 -5.99 66.63
CA LEU A 39 3.15 -5.43 66.16
C LEU A 39 3.20 -4.89 64.73
N LYS A 40 4.38 -4.54 64.19
CA LYS A 40 4.55 -4.13 62.78
C LYS A 40 4.60 -5.28 61.76
N ASN A 41 4.60 -6.54 62.22
CA ASN A 41 4.72 -7.74 61.37
C ASN A 41 3.56 -8.74 61.56
N ARG A 42 2.32 -8.24 61.74
CA ARG A 42 1.13 -9.06 61.47
C ARG A 42 0.65 -8.74 60.05
N GLY A 43 1.07 -9.58 59.11
CA GLY A 43 0.48 -9.58 57.78
C GLY A 43 -1.05 -9.71 57.86
N TYR A 44 -1.76 -9.18 56.87
CA TYR A 44 -3.22 -9.12 56.84
C TYR A 44 -3.80 -9.87 55.65
N SER A 45 -5.03 -10.35 55.80
CA SER A 45 -5.74 -11.13 54.77
C SER A 45 -6.08 -10.28 53.54
N PRO A 46 -6.31 -10.91 52.37
CA PRO A 46 -6.51 -10.17 51.12
C PRO A 46 -7.81 -9.36 51.10
N ARG A 47 -7.73 -8.12 50.59
CA ARG A 47 -8.88 -7.22 50.34
C ARG A 47 -8.82 -6.72 48.90
N PHE A 48 -9.93 -6.80 48.17
CA PHE A 48 -10.00 -6.28 46.80
C PHE A 48 -9.98 -4.75 46.77
N THR A 49 -9.18 -4.20 45.86
CA THR A 49 -9.18 -2.78 45.47
C THR A 49 -9.94 -2.59 44.16
N TYR A 50 -9.95 -3.60 43.30
CA TYR A 50 -10.70 -3.60 42.05
C TYR A 50 -11.32 -4.98 41.81
N THR A 51 -12.61 -5.01 41.46
CA THR A 51 -13.34 -6.24 41.16
C THR A 51 -13.87 -6.19 39.73
N PRO A 52 -14.01 -7.33 39.04
CA PRO A 52 -14.63 -7.37 37.73
C PRO A 52 -16.09 -6.89 37.82
N ARG A 53 -16.62 -6.38 36.70
CA ARG A 53 -17.97 -5.82 36.61
C ARG A 53 -18.70 -6.36 35.40
N ASP A 54 -20.03 -6.36 35.47
CA ASP A 54 -20.90 -6.73 34.37
C ASP A 54 -20.60 -5.90 33.13
N ARG A 55 -20.42 -6.56 31.99
CA ARG A 55 -20.16 -5.92 30.70
C ARG A 55 -20.70 -6.76 29.54
N ARG A 56 -20.96 -6.08 28.43
CA ARG A 56 -21.37 -6.71 27.16
C ARG A 56 -20.28 -6.52 26.13
N TYR A 57 -20.00 -7.57 25.36
CA TYR A 57 -18.95 -7.57 24.35
C TYR A 57 -19.47 -8.11 23.03
N ARG A 58 -18.90 -7.64 21.92
CA ARG A 58 -19.27 -8.15 20.60
C ARG A 58 -18.66 -9.54 20.41
N GLU A 59 -19.38 -10.38 19.68
CA GLU A 59 -18.84 -11.67 19.26
C GLU A 59 -17.51 -11.51 18.53
N GLY A 60 -16.54 -12.36 18.84
CA GLY A 60 -15.21 -12.35 18.22
C GLY A 60 -14.20 -11.37 18.85
N THR A 61 -14.62 -10.45 19.72
CA THR A 61 -13.73 -9.44 20.31
C THR A 61 -12.88 -9.96 21.46
N ALA A 62 -11.79 -9.26 21.79
CA ALA A 62 -10.98 -9.54 22.96
C ALA A 62 -11.58 -8.89 24.21
N VAL A 63 -11.73 -9.66 25.28
CA VAL A 63 -12.40 -9.25 26.51
C VAL A 63 -11.44 -9.31 27.68
N GLN A 64 -11.15 -8.16 28.29
CA GLN A 64 -10.29 -8.07 29.46
C GLN A 64 -11.10 -7.81 30.73
N LEU A 65 -10.90 -8.64 31.75
CA LEU A 65 -11.41 -8.46 33.10
C LEU A 65 -10.25 -8.15 34.06
N ASN A 66 -10.45 -7.19 34.94
CA ASN A 66 -9.45 -6.79 35.93
C ASN A 66 -9.92 -7.17 37.35
N CYS A 67 -8.98 -7.62 38.17
CA CYS A 67 -9.18 -7.99 39.55
C CYS A 67 -7.90 -7.74 40.35
N GLU A 68 -7.96 -6.77 41.26
CA GLU A 68 -6.81 -6.35 42.07
C GLU A 68 -7.13 -6.50 43.55
N ALA A 69 -6.17 -7.04 44.31
CA ALA A 69 -6.27 -7.17 45.75
C ALA A 69 -4.96 -6.80 46.44
N ILE A 70 -5.07 -6.22 47.63
CA ILE A 70 -3.97 -5.92 48.54
C ILE A 70 -4.00 -6.89 49.72
N GLY A 71 -2.83 -7.23 50.25
CA GLY A 71 -2.64 -8.16 51.35
C GLY A 71 -1.16 -8.23 51.70
N ASP A 72 -0.83 -8.62 52.92
CA ASP A 72 0.55 -8.83 53.35
C ASP A 72 0.70 -10.24 53.94
N PRO A 73 1.46 -11.15 53.30
CA PRO A 73 2.16 -11.00 52.02
C PRO A 73 1.23 -10.78 50.81
N LYS A 74 1.75 -10.24 49.70
CA LYS A 74 1.00 -9.93 48.47
C LYS A 74 0.18 -11.16 48.01
N PRO A 75 -1.15 -11.03 47.82
CA PRO A 75 -2.01 -12.16 47.48
C PRO A 75 -1.84 -12.60 46.02
N LYS A 76 -2.01 -13.90 45.78
CA LYS A 76 -2.17 -14.46 44.43
C LYS A 76 -3.64 -14.41 44.02
N ILE A 77 -3.90 -14.11 42.75
CA ILE A 77 -5.25 -14.03 42.19
C ILE A 77 -5.54 -15.27 41.34
N TYR A 78 -6.73 -15.84 41.53
CA TYR A 78 -7.26 -16.97 40.76
C TYR A 78 -8.61 -16.60 40.16
N TRP A 79 -8.82 -16.87 38.87
CA TRP A 79 -10.09 -16.56 38.19
C TRP A 79 -11.00 -17.77 38.11
N PHE A 80 -12.31 -17.52 38.10
CA PHE A 80 -13.35 -18.51 38.01
C PHE A 80 -14.37 -18.10 36.95
N PHE A 81 -14.82 -19.06 36.15
CA PHE A 81 -15.92 -18.95 35.19
C PHE A 81 -16.99 -19.97 35.59
N ASN A 82 -18.21 -19.51 35.85
CA ASN A 82 -19.33 -20.36 36.30
C ASN A 82 -18.94 -21.29 37.47
N SER A 83 -18.21 -20.74 38.45
CA SER A 83 -17.68 -21.44 39.64
C SER A 83 -16.55 -22.46 39.39
N GLN A 84 -16.11 -22.66 38.14
CA GLN A 84 -14.96 -23.47 37.82
C GLN A 84 -13.71 -22.60 37.70
N GLN A 85 -12.61 -23.02 38.31
CA GLN A 85 -11.35 -22.29 38.21
C GLN A 85 -10.85 -22.30 36.76
N ILE A 86 -10.50 -21.12 36.26
CA ILE A 86 -9.95 -20.94 34.91
C ILE A 86 -8.46 -21.24 34.97
N GLU A 87 -8.00 -22.09 34.06
CA GLU A 87 -6.57 -22.34 33.83
C GLU A 87 -6.07 -21.55 32.62
N SER A 88 -4.78 -21.26 32.61
CA SER A 88 -4.16 -20.52 31.50
C SER A 88 -4.21 -21.37 30.24
N SER A 89 -4.73 -20.80 29.16
CA SER A 89 -4.88 -21.45 27.85
C SER A 89 -4.71 -20.43 26.73
N ARG A 90 -4.81 -20.86 25.46
CA ARG A 90 -4.82 -19.92 24.32
C ARG A 90 -6.05 -18.99 24.31
N LYS A 91 -7.14 -19.43 24.93
CA LYS A 91 -8.42 -18.70 25.02
C LYS A 91 -8.45 -17.75 26.22
N HIS A 92 -7.96 -18.22 27.37
CA HIS A 92 -7.95 -17.51 28.64
C HIS A 92 -6.50 -17.26 29.05
N THR A 93 -6.03 -16.02 28.91
CA THR A 93 -4.65 -15.64 29.24
C THR A 93 -4.62 -14.73 30.46
N PHE A 94 -3.62 -14.93 31.32
CA PHE A 94 -3.46 -14.15 32.54
C PHE A 94 -2.32 -13.14 32.40
N HIS A 95 -2.60 -11.87 32.69
CA HIS A 95 -1.62 -10.79 32.69
C HIS A 95 -1.49 -10.19 34.10
N ASN A 96 -0.42 -9.40 34.31
CA ASN A 96 -0.15 -8.69 35.57
C ASN A 96 -0.23 -9.59 36.82
N GLU A 97 0.53 -10.69 36.82
CA GLU A 97 0.57 -11.67 37.93
C GLU A 97 -0.80 -12.28 38.28
N GLY A 98 -1.70 -12.40 37.30
CA GLY A 98 -3.04 -12.98 37.47
C GLY A 98 -4.13 -11.95 37.80
N THR A 99 -3.79 -10.66 37.92
CA THR A 99 -4.78 -9.60 38.17
C THR A 99 -5.64 -9.27 36.94
N GLN A 100 -5.24 -9.70 35.75
CA GLN A 100 -6.01 -9.49 34.53
C GLN A 100 -6.27 -10.82 33.82
N LEU A 101 -7.51 -11.05 33.42
CA LEU A 101 -7.95 -12.17 32.59
C LEU A 101 -8.36 -11.64 31.21
N LEU A 102 -7.66 -12.10 30.17
CA LEU A 102 -8.00 -11.84 28.79
C LEU A 102 -8.67 -13.08 28.18
N ILE A 103 -9.84 -12.87 27.59
CA ILE A 103 -10.66 -13.89 26.91
C ILE A 103 -10.71 -13.52 25.43
N TYR A 104 -10.14 -14.35 24.55
CA TYR A 104 -10.16 -14.08 23.12
C TYR A 104 -10.17 -15.37 22.27
N PRO A 105 -11.04 -15.44 21.23
CA PRO A 105 -12.14 -14.53 20.91
C PRO A 105 -13.30 -14.67 21.90
N PHE A 106 -14.13 -13.65 22.15
CA PHE A 106 -15.33 -13.79 23.01
C PHE A 106 -16.52 -14.32 22.20
N LEU A 107 -16.99 -15.52 22.55
CA LEU A 107 -18.02 -16.28 21.82
C LEU A 107 -19.21 -16.63 22.74
N GLU A 108 -20.27 -17.19 22.19
CA GLU A 108 -21.51 -17.53 22.94
C GLU A 108 -21.24 -18.44 24.15
N GLN A 109 -20.25 -19.33 24.05
CA GLN A 109 -19.82 -20.24 25.13
C GLN A 109 -19.08 -19.54 26.29
N ASP A 110 -18.65 -18.29 26.12
CA ASP A 110 -17.96 -17.49 27.15
C ASP A 110 -18.92 -16.57 27.92
N ILE A 111 -20.23 -16.63 27.59
CA ILE A 111 -21.28 -15.94 28.33
C ILE A 111 -21.45 -16.62 29.69
N GLY A 112 -21.37 -15.83 30.76
CA GLY A 112 -21.53 -16.37 32.11
C GLY A 112 -20.98 -15.47 33.19
N ILE A 113 -20.77 -16.06 34.37
CA ILE A 113 -20.36 -15.35 35.57
C ILE A 113 -18.87 -15.56 35.81
N TYR A 114 -18.15 -14.45 35.92
CA TYR A 114 -16.73 -14.41 36.25
C TYR A 114 -16.53 -13.82 37.64
N ASN A 115 -15.66 -14.42 38.42
CA ASN A 115 -15.20 -13.85 39.69
C ASN A 115 -13.73 -14.24 39.89
N CYS A 116 -13.06 -13.56 40.81
CA CYS A 116 -11.69 -13.87 41.18
C CYS A 116 -11.58 -14.15 42.69
N GLU A 117 -10.56 -14.89 43.09
CA GLU A 117 -10.23 -15.21 44.46
C GLU A 117 -8.79 -14.79 44.76
N ALA A 118 -8.60 -13.99 45.80
CA ALA A 118 -7.31 -13.53 46.27
C ALA A 118 -6.88 -14.36 47.50
N VAL A 119 -5.67 -14.92 47.47
CA VAL A 119 -5.17 -15.85 48.50
C VAL A 119 -3.77 -15.46 48.98
N ASN A 120 -3.57 -15.37 50.30
CA ASN A 120 -2.27 -15.35 50.94
C ASN A 120 -2.28 -16.24 52.19
N ILE A 121 -1.16 -16.29 52.93
CA ILE A 121 -1.04 -17.13 54.14
C ILE A 121 -2.00 -16.74 55.28
N ASN A 122 -2.55 -15.52 55.24
CA ASN A 122 -3.43 -14.98 56.29
C ASN A 122 -4.91 -15.13 55.93
N GLY A 123 -5.25 -15.61 54.72
CA GLY A 123 -6.63 -15.91 54.34
C GLY A 123 -6.90 -15.91 52.83
N ARG A 124 -8.17 -16.14 52.50
CA ARG A 124 -8.73 -16.10 51.14
C ARG A 124 -9.94 -15.17 51.10
N ASN A 125 -10.13 -14.46 49.99
CA ASN A 125 -11.28 -13.57 49.77
C ASN A 125 -11.75 -13.68 48.32
N LYS A 126 -13.06 -13.74 48.07
CA LYS A 126 -13.65 -13.82 46.72
C LYS A 126 -14.27 -12.49 46.32
N SER A 127 -14.10 -12.09 45.06
CA SER A 127 -14.69 -10.87 44.51
C SER A 127 -16.20 -11.02 44.31
N LEU A 128 -16.85 -9.91 43.99
CA LEU A 128 -18.19 -9.93 43.41
C LEU A 128 -18.18 -10.64 42.05
N ASN A 129 -19.34 -11.18 41.70
CA ASN A 129 -19.62 -11.79 40.41
C ASN A 129 -19.76 -10.72 39.33
N ALA A 130 -19.20 -10.97 38.16
CA ALA A 130 -19.32 -10.16 36.96
C ALA A 130 -19.96 -10.99 35.83
N ARG A 131 -21.10 -10.55 35.33
CA ARG A 131 -21.83 -11.22 34.25
C ARG A 131 -21.41 -10.65 32.89
N LEU A 132 -20.91 -11.51 32.02
CA LEU A 132 -20.57 -11.14 30.65
C LEU A 132 -21.64 -11.64 29.68
N GLU A 133 -22.05 -10.77 28.76
CA GLU A 133 -23.06 -11.08 27.74
C GLU A 133 -22.55 -10.68 26.34
N ILE A 134 -23.09 -11.32 25.29
CA ILE A 134 -22.72 -11.04 23.91
C ILE A 134 -23.67 -10.00 23.28
N ILE A 135 -23.13 -9.09 22.48
CA ILE A 135 -23.91 -8.18 21.63
C ILE A 135 -24.07 -8.84 20.26
N LYS A 136 -25.28 -9.33 19.97
CA LYS A 136 -25.60 -9.90 18.65
C LYS A 136 -25.71 -8.79 17.62
N SER A 137 -24.91 -8.87 16.56
CA SER A 137 -24.95 -7.92 15.43
C SER A 137 -26.10 -8.29 14.48
N TYR A 138 -26.79 -7.30 13.93
CA TYR A 138 -27.91 -7.52 13.00
C TYR A 138 -27.99 -6.40 11.95
N PRO A 139 -28.48 -6.72 10.74
CA PRO A 139 -28.53 -5.75 9.65
C PRO A 139 -29.49 -4.60 9.95
N PRO A 140 -29.37 -3.46 9.22
CA PRO A 140 -30.23 -2.32 9.44
C PRO A 140 -31.69 -2.66 9.12
N GLU A 141 -32.59 -2.18 9.97
CA GLU A 141 -34.04 -2.20 9.76
C GLU A 141 -34.53 -0.75 9.73
N ILE A 142 -35.07 -0.31 8.60
CA ILE A 142 -35.68 1.02 8.45
C ILE A 142 -36.99 1.04 9.24
N ILE A 143 -37.00 1.77 10.34
CA ILE A 143 -38.16 1.94 11.23
C ILE A 143 -39.05 3.11 10.81
N GLU A 144 -38.51 4.05 10.04
CA GLU A 144 -39.25 5.16 9.44
C GLU A 144 -38.64 5.40 8.06
N GLY A 145 -39.38 5.14 6.98
CA GLY A 145 -38.96 5.44 5.61
C GLY A 145 -39.59 6.73 5.07
N PRO A 146 -39.11 7.26 3.94
CA PRO A 146 -39.75 8.39 3.28
C PRO A 146 -41.18 8.02 2.84
N LYS A 147 -42.07 9.01 2.75
CA LYS A 147 -43.47 8.82 2.34
C LYS A 147 -43.79 9.65 1.10
N SER A 148 -44.45 9.05 0.11
CA SER A 148 -44.86 9.72 -1.12
C SER A 148 -45.69 10.99 -0.85
N LYS A 149 -45.54 12.01 -1.68
CA LYS A 149 -46.21 13.33 -1.52
C LYS A 149 -46.72 13.86 -2.84
N ASN A 150 -47.84 14.57 -2.77
CA ASN A 150 -48.43 15.37 -3.85
C ASN A 150 -48.33 16.85 -3.49
N VAL A 151 -47.64 17.66 -4.30
CA VAL A 151 -47.19 18.99 -3.90
C VAL A 151 -47.36 20.02 -5.02
N ASN A 152 -47.73 21.26 -4.68
CA ASN A 152 -47.81 22.32 -5.67
C ASN A 152 -46.41 22.91 -5.94
N PRO A 153 -46.14 23.38 -7.18
CA PRO A 153 -44.89 24.08 -7.48
C PRO A 153 -44.63 25.26 -6.51
N GLY A 154 -43.36 25.46 -6.14
CA GLY A 154 -42.90 26.52 -5.25
C GLY A 154 -42.78 26.14 -3.77
N GLN A 155 -43.29 24.98 -3.35
CA GLN A 155 -43.25 24.53 -1.95
C GLN A 155 -41.91 23.86 -1.60
N LYS A 156 -41.56 23.81 -0.30
CA LYS A 156 -40.41 23.07 0.24
C LYS A 156 -40.89 21.85 1.01
N ILE A 157 -40.28 20.69 0.78
CA ILE A 157 -40.61 19.42 1.45
C ILE A 157 -39.42 18.82 2.16
N ILE A 158 -39.71 17.93 3.11
CA ILE A 158 -38.73 17.15 3.86
C ILE A 158 -39.14 15.68 3.81
N PHE A 159 -38.24 14.80 3.37
CA PHE A 159 -38.30 13.35 3.55
C PHE A 159 -37.51 12.95 4.79
N ARG A 160 -37.98 11.93 5.52
CA ARG A 160 -37.33 11.44 6.74
C ARG A 160 -37.02 9.97 6.60
N CYS A 161 -35.92 9.55 7.19
CA CYS A 161 -35.52 8.17 7.27
C CYS A 161 -34.84 7.88 8.61
N LYS A 162 -35.25 6.82 9.29
CA LYS A 162 -34.62 6.30 10.50
C LYS A 162 -34.48 4.80 10.40
N ALA A 163 -33.33 4.30 10.81
CA ALA A 163 -33.05 2.88 10.89
C ALA A 163 -32.47 2.52 12.27
N LYS A 164 -32.76 1.29 12.72
CA LYS A 164 -32.08 0.62 13.83
C LYS A 164 -31.20 -0.47 13.27
N GLY A 165 -30.16 -0.87 13.97
CA GLY A 165 -29.19 -1.87 13.53
C GLY A 165 -28.03 -1.91 14.50
N GLU A 166 -27.31 -3.02 14.56
CA GLU A 166 -26.10 -3.15 15.37
C GLU A 166 -25.00 -3.77 14.50
N PRO A 167 -23.98 -3.00 14.08
CA PRO A 167 -23.68 -1.61 14.45
C PRO A 167 -24.72 -0.59 13.98
N LYS A 168 -24.77 0.59 14.63
CA LYS A 168 -25.70 1.67 14.28
C LYS A 168 -25.57 2.04 12.80
N PRO A 169 -26.67 2.00 12.02
CA PRO A 169 -26.61 2.21 10.58
C PRO A 169 -26.43 3.68 10.18
N SER A 170 -25.75 3.89 9.06
CA SER A 170 -25.66 5.17 8.32
C SER A 170 -26.79 5.27 7.28
N ILE A 171 -27.21 6.49 6.92
CA ILE A 171 -28.34 6.74 6.01
C ILE A 171 -27.90 7.57 4.79
N GLY A 172 -28.08 7.03 3.58
CA GLY A 172 -27.87 7.70 2.29
C GLY A 172 -29.18 7.94 1.52
N TRP A 173 -29.19 8.90 0.60
CA TRP A 173 -30.36 9.30 -0.20
C TRP A 173 -30.09 9.26 -1.71
N PHE A 174 -31.08 8.81 -2.47
CA PHE A 174 -31.03 8.65 -3.92
C PHE A 174 -32.26 9.29 -4.57
N PHE A 175 -32.10 9.82 -5.78
CA PHE A 175 -33.20 10.28 -6.65
C PHE A 175 -33.14 9.52 -7.98
N ASN A 176 -34.21 8.81 -8.32
CA ASN A 176 -34.31 7.97 -9.52
C ASN A 176 -33.11 7.02 -9.71
N GLY A 177 -32.64 6.42 -8.61
CA GLY A 177 -31.52 5.47 -8.61
C GLY A 177 -30.12 6.09 -8.60
N ILE A 178 -29.99 7.42 -8.57
CA ILE A 178 -28.71 8.13 -8.54
C ILE A 178 -28.48 8.73 -7.15
N GLU A 179 -27.28 8.53 -6.59
CA GLU A 179 -26.90 9.05 -5.28
C GLU A 179 -26.80 10.59 -5.30
N ILE A 180 -27.33 11.23 -4.25
CA ILE A 180 -27.33 12.69 -4.11
C ILE A 180 -26.09 13.09 -3.27
N SER A 181 -24.91 13.26 -3.89
CA SER A 181 -23.64 13.41 -3.16
C SER A 181 -23.23 14.85 -2.76
N SER A 182 -22.74 14.96 -1.51
CA SER A 182 -21.83 15.96 -0.92
C SER A 182 -22.27 17.42 -0.65
N PHE A 183 -22.93 17.65 0.49
CA PHE A 183 -22.53 18.74 1.38
C PHE A 183 -21.92 18.12 2.64
N GLY A 184 -20.66 18.47 2.95
CA GLY A 184 -19.95 17.96 4.11
C GLY A 184 -20.76 18.12 5.40
N GLY A 185 -20.93 17.01 6.13
CA GLY A 185 -21.57 17.00 7.44
C GLY A 185 -22.78 16.08 7.56
N HIS A 186 -22.50 14.78 7.67
CA HIS A 186 -23.37 13.71 8.17
C HIS A 186 -24.41 13.10 7.21
N PHE A 187 -24.42 11.78 7.18
CA PHE A 187 -25.56 10.91 6.86
C PHE A 187 -26.79 11.32 7.69
N GLN A 188 -27.57 12.28 7.20
CA GLN A 188 -28.69 12.84 7.95
C GLN A 188 -29.97 12.01 7.74
N SER A 189 -30.70 11.81 8.84
CA SER A 189 -32.03 11.18 8.84
C SER A 189 -33.10 11.95 8.05
N GLN A 190 -32.76 13.06 7.39
CA GLN A 190 -33.71 13.90 6.66
C GLN A 190 -33.11 14.46 5.37
N LEU A 191 -33.92 14.48 4.30
CA LEU A 191 -33.62 15.11 3.01
C LEU A 191 -34.61 16.25 2.78
N THR A 192 -34.11 17.45 2.49
CA THR A 192 -34.94 18.65 2.29
C THR A 192 -34.84 19.13 0.84
N ILE A 193 -35.99 19.33 0.19
CA ILE A 193 -36.09 19.64 -1.26
C ILE A 193 -37.01 20.84 -1.45
N GLY A 194 -36.54 21.87 -2.16
CA GLY A 194 -37.40 22.96 -2.61
C GLY A 194 -36.65 24.28 -2.84
N PRO A 195 -37.26 25.23 -3.55
CA PRO A 195 -38.66 25.23 -4.03
C PRO A 195 -38.94 24.22 -5.15
N ILE A 196 -40.00 23.43 -5.02
CA ILE A 196 -40.34 22.31 -5.92
C ILE A 196 -40.83 22.80 -7.28
N SER A 197 -40.37 22.13 -8.33
CA SER A 197 -40.75 22.31 -9.73
C SER A 197 -41.11 20.96 -10.35
N ARG A 198 -41.78 20.93 -11.53
CA ARG A 198 -42.14 19.67 -12.23
C ARG A 198 -40.96 18.68 -12.41
N ARG A 199 -39.71 19.16 -12.37
CA ARG A 199 -38.50 18.34 -12.52
C ARG A 199 -38.10 17.58 -11.25
N ASP A 200 -38.62 17.98 -10.10
CA ASP A 200 -38.32 17.31 -8.83
C ASP A 200 -39.21 16.08 -8.60
N ALA A 201 -40.22 15.86 -9.46
CA ALA A 201 -41.08 14.68 -9.45
C ALA A 201 -40.29 13.43 -9.82
N GLY A 202 -40.44 12.37 -9.02
CA GLY A 202 -39.69 11.12 -9.17
C GLY A 202 -39.63 10.32 -7.88
N ILE A 203 -38.83 9.25 -7.89
CA ILE A 203 -38.66 8.33 -6.75
C ILE A 203 -37.45 8.78 -5.93
N TYR A 204 -37.68 8.99 -4.63
CA TYR A 204 -36.64 9.24 -3.63
C TYR A 204 -36.46 8.03 -2.75
N SER A 205 -35.24 7.49 -2.70
CA SER A 205 -34.91 6.30 -1.92
C SER A 205 -34.00 6.66 -0.76
N CYS A 206 -34.32 6.16 0.43
CA CYS A 206 -33.40 6.11 1.56
C CYS A 206 -32.73 4.74 1.61
N MET A 207 -31.41 4.68 1.80
CA MET A 207 -30.67 3.45 2.11
C MET A 207 -30.05 3.56 3.49
N ALA A 208 -30.32 2.58 4.36
CA ALA A 208 -29.64 2.42 5.64
C ALA A 208 -28.61 1.28 5.56
N GLY A 209 -27.35 1.54 5.92
CA GLY A 209 -26.25 0.57 5.83
C GLY A 209 -25.43 0.44 7.12
N ASN A 210 -25.12 -0.79 7.51
CA ASN A 210 -24.09 -1.12 8.51
C ASN A 210 -23.22 -2.28 7.99
N THR A 211 -22.25 -2.74 8.78
CA THR A 211 -21.33 -3.81 8.39
C THR A 211 -21.98 -5.20 8.23
N VAL A 212 -23.25 -5.37 8.62
CA VAL A 212 -24.00 -6.64 8.57
C VAL A 212 -24.95 -6.67 7.36
N GLY A 213 -25.31 -5.52 6.79
CA GLY A 213 -26.14 -5.44 5.60
C GLY A 213 -26.67 -4.04 5.33
N SER A 214 -27.60 -3.95 4.39
CA SER A 214 -28.30 -2.71 4.07
C SER A 214 -29.79 -2.96 3.82
N MET A 215 -30.59 -1.90 3.96
CA MET A 215 -32.02 -1.89 3.68
C MET A 215 -32.38 -0.59 2.98
N THR A 216 -33.34 -0.62 2.05
CA THR A 216 -33.81 0.54 1.30
C THR A 216 -35.32 0.79 1.48
N SER A 217 -35.74 2.04 1.31
CA SER A 217 -37.15 2.44 1.35
C SER A 217 -37.41 3.64 0.44
N ASP A 218 -38.47 3.59 -0.35
CA ASP A 218 -38.74 4.53 -1.46
C ASP A 218 -39.99 5.40 -1.22
N ALA A 219 -40.01 6.59 -1.83
CA ALA A 219 -41.15 7.50 -1.86
C ALA A 219 -41.28 8.23 -3.21
N GLN A 220 -42.50 8.32 -3.74
CA GLN A 220 -42.81 9.05 -4.98
C GLN A 220 -43.19 10.50 -4.68
N LEU A 221 -42.59 11.46 -5.41
CA LEU A 221 -43.04 12.85 -5.44
C LEU A 221 -43.83 13.13 -6.73
N GLU A 222 -45.08 13.58 -6.57
CA GLU A 222 -45.98 13.99 -7.65
C GLU A 222 -46.36 15.48 -7.50
N ILE A 223 -46.63 16.16 -8.62
CA ILE A 223 -46.83 17.62 -8.65
C ILE A 223 -48.13 17.97 -9.36
N THR A 224 -49.04 18.66 -8.66
CA THR A 224 -50.39 18.99 -9.14
C THR A 224 -50.37 20.02 -10.27
N SER A 225 -51.10 19.79 -11.36
CA SER A 225 -51.27 20.76 -12.45
C SER A 225 -52.30 21.84 -12.10
N SER A 226 -51.92 23.11 -12.07
CA SER A 226 -52.85 24.25 -12.00
C SER A 226 -53.00 24.96 -13.36
N SER A 227 -54.19 25.52 -13.58
CA SER A 227 -54.70 26.11 -14.83
C SER A 227 -54.01 27.40 -15.30
N GLN A 228 -52.98 27.89 -14.60
CA GLN A 228 -52.16 29.03 -15.03
C GLN A 228 -51.08 28.67 -16.07
N LEU A 229 -50.92 27.39 -16.41
CA LEU A 229 -49.89 26.92 -17.37
C LEU A 229 -50.28 27.03 -18.85
N ASN A 230 -51.57 27.22 -19.17
CA ASN A 230 -52.04 27.21 -20.57
C ASN A 230 -51.71 28.48 -21.37
N GLU A 231 -51.36 29.61 -20.71
CA GLU A 231 -50.94 30.83 -21.40
C GLU A 231 -49.43 30.88 -21.67
N ILE A 232 -48.62 30.19 -20.85
CA ILE A 232 -47.17 30.07 -21.04
C ILE A 232 -46.85 29.13 -22.22
N ASP A 233 -47.64 28.06 -22.40
CA ASP A 233 -47.49 27.11 -23.51
C ASP A 233 -47.75 27.75 -24.90
N LYS A 234 -48.55 28.82 -24.97
CA LYS A 234 -48.75 29.58 -26.22
C LYS A 234 -47.54 30.43 -26.61
N GLN A 235 -46.76 30.92 -25.64
CA GLN A 235 -45.54 31.69 -25.92
C GLN A 235 -44.36 30.78 -26.30
N LEU A 236 -44.25 29.58 -25.71
CA LEU A 236 -43.17 28.62 -26.03
C LEU A 236 -43.24 28.07 -27.47
N ASN A 237 -44.44 27.95 -28.04
CA ASN A 237 -44.62 27.45 -29.41
C ASN A 237 -44.10 28.41 -30.49
N ASN A 238 -44.08 29.72 -30.23
CA ASN A 238 -43.50 30.69 -31.18
C ASN A 238 -41.95 30.67 -31.17
N GLN A 239 -41.32 30.35 -30.04
CA GLN A 239 -39.86 30.20 -29.94
C GLN A 239 -39.33 28.89 -30.55
N LYS A 240 -40.12 27.81 -30.53
CA LYS A 240 -39.78 26.56 -31.25
C LYS A 240 -39.64 26.76 -32.76
N THR A 241 -40.45 27.62 -33.35
CA THR A 241 -40.41 27.92 -34.79
C THR A 241 -39.14 28.69 -35.18
N PHE A 242 -38.69 29.61 -34.32
CA PHE A 242 -37.44 30.36 -34.51
C PHE A 242 -36.19 29.47 -34.38
N LEU A 243 -36.16 28.57 -33.37
CA LEU A 243 -35.07 27.60 -33.21
C LEU A 243 -34.98 26.61 -34.37
N LYS A 244 -36.14 26.19 -34.92
CA LYS A 244 -36.19 25.29 -36.09
C LYS A 244 -35.55 25.94 -37.33
N ASP A 245 -35.74 27.24 -37.52
CA ASP A 245 -35.15 27.99 -38.63
C ASP A 245 -33.62 28.15 -38.49
N ILE A 246 -33.13 28.37 -37.27
CA ILE A 246 -31.69 28.44 -36.98
C ILE A 246 -31.01 27.09 -37.25
N VAL A 247 -31.62 25.99 -36.77
CA VAL A 247 -31.11 24.63 -37.01
C VAL A 247 -31.07 24.31 -38.49
N ASN A 248 -32.14 24.60 -39.24
CA ASN A 248 -32.18 24.37 -40.69
C ASN A 248 -31.08 25.16 -41.42
N LYS A 249 -30.81 26.40 -41.01
CA LYS A 249 -29.78 27.24 -41.61
C LYS A 249 -28.36 26.72 -41.31
N ALA A 250 -28.13 26.20 -40.10
CA ALA A 250 -26.87 25.58 -39.70
C ALA A 250 -26.62 24.27 -40.45
N THR A 251 -27.63 23.40 -40.56
CA THR A 251 -27.55 22.14 -41.32
C THR A 251 -27.19 22.40 -42.78
N ASN A 252 -27.85 23.38 -43.42
CA ASN A 252 -27.57 23.74 -44.82
C ASN A 252 -26.17 24.34 -45.04
N ASN A 253 -25.54 24.91 -44.00
CA ASN A 253 -24.17 25.42 -44.08
C ASN A 253 -23.14 24.29 -43.92
N ILE A 254 -23.40 23.36 -43.01
CA ILE A 254 -22.57 22.16 -42.80
C ILE A 254 -22.61 21.27 -44.04
N GLU A 255 -23.78 21.03 -44.62
CA GLU A 255 -23.90 20.25 -45.86
C GLU A 255 -23.13 20.90 -47.02
N ARG A 256 -23.22 22.22 -47.17
CA ARG A 256 -22.42 22.94 -48.19
C ARG A 256 -20.92 22.83 -47.94
N ALA A 257 -20.48 22.92 -46.70
CA ALA A 257 -19.07 22.75 -46.33
C ALA A 257 -18.58 21.31 -46.62
N ILE A 258 -19.40 20.30 -46.33
CA ILE A 258 -19.10 18.89 -46.61
C ILE A 258 -19.03 18.63 -48.12
N ILE A 259 -19.98 19.16 -48.90
CA ILE A 259 -19.99 19.02 -50.36
C ILE A 259 -18.76 19.69 -50.96
N LYS A 260 -18.45 20.91 -50.55
CA LYS A 260 -17.25 21.64 -50.99
C LYS A 260 -15.96 20.89 -50.65
N THR A 261 -15.87 20.35 -49.43
CA THR A 261 -14.70 19.55 -48.99
C THR A 261 -14.57 18.23 -49.76
N LYS A 262 -15.69 17.58 -50.10
CA LYS A 262 -15.70 16.37 -50.95
C LYS A 262 -15.22 16.65 -52.38
N GLU A 263 -15.64 17.77 -52.95
CA GLU A 263 -15.23 18.22 -54.29
C GLU A 263 -13.76 18.62 -54.34
N GLU A 264 -13.26 19.32 -53.32
CA GLU A 264 -11.86 19.79 -53.24
C GLU A 264 -10.86 18.65 -52.99
N LEU A 265 -11.24 17.64 -52.18
CA LEU A 265 -10.34 16.55 -51.80
C LEU A 265 -10.51 15.25 -52.62
N LYS A 266 -11.45 15.19 -53.56
CA LYS A 266 -11.77 14.00 -54.39
C LYS A 266 -12.00 12.71 -53.59
N ILE A 267 -12.74 12.81 -52.48
CA ILE A 267 -12.91 11.70 -51.53
C ILE A 267 -14.26 11.00 -51.77
N ASN A 268 -14.21 9.70 -52.05
CA ASN A 268 -15.39 8.91 -52.44
C ASN A 268 -16.09 8.20 -51.26
N SER A 269 -15.46 8.13 -50.08
CA SER A 269 -16.09 7.56 -48.87
C SER A 269 -15.53 8.11 -47.53
N PRO A 270 -16.31 8.10 -46.43
CA PRO A 270 -15.83 8.45 -45.09
C PRO A 270 -14.66 7.59 -44.58
N LYS A 271 -14.53 6.34 -45.07
CA LYS A 271 -13.42 5.44 -44.71
C LYS A 271 -12.09 5.88 -45.32
N ASP A 272 -12.10 6.50 -46.49
CA ASP A 272 -10.89 6.98 -47.17
C ASP A 272 -10.33 8.25 -46.53
N LEU A 273 -11.21 9.05 -45.91
CA LEU A 273 -10.89 10.22 -45.08
C LEU A 273 -10.02 9.81 -43.86
N LEU A 274 -10.41 8.73 -43.17
CA LEU A 274 -9.70 8.21 -41.99
C LEU A 274 -8.32 7.62 -42.30
N LYS A 275 -8.09 7.14 -43.53
CA LYS A 275 -6.76 6.68 -43.97
C LYS A 275 -5.78 7.84 -44.14
N HIS A 276 -6.24 8.98 -44.63
CA HIS A 276 -5.41 10.18 -44.79
C HIS A 276 -5.03 10.78 -43.43
N PHE A 277 -5.92 10.78 -42.43
CA PHE A 277 -5.57 11.26 -41.08
C PHE A 277 -4.56 10.38 -40.31
N LYS A 278 -4.33 9.12 -40.74
CA LYS A 278 -3.45 8.17 -40.03
C LYS A 278 -1.98 8.21 -40.48
N PHE A 279 -1.67 8.69 -41.68
CA PHE A 279 -0.32 8.60 -42.27
C PHE A 279 0.03 9.81 -43.14
N ILE A 280 0.21 11.00 -42.55
CA ILE A 280 0.69 12.18 -43.29
C ILE A 280 1.95 12.78 -42.64
N GLY A 281 2.89 13.17 -43.50
CA GLY A 281 4.24 13.59 -43.17
C GLY A 281 4.36 14.89 -42.37
N LYS A 282 5.58 15.07 -41.84
CA LYS A 282 6.11 15.99 -40.81
C LYS A 282 5.65 17.46 -40.74
N GLN A 283 4.78 17.98 -41.61
CA GLN A 283 4.68 19.44 -41.78
C GLN A 283 3.48 20.17 -41.14
N GLN A 284 2.33 19.54 -40.83
CA GLN A 284 1.21 20.25 -40.15
C GLN A 284 0.30 19.33 -39.28
N PRO A 285 0.81 18.68 -38.21
CA PRO A 285 0.03 17.75 -37.37
C PRO A 285 -1.01 18.43 -36.45
N THR A 286 -0.83 19.71 -36.11
CA THR A 286 -1.59 20.41 -35.07
C THR A 286 -2.98 20.84 -35.54
N GLU A 287 -3.08 21.49 -36.71
CA GLU A 287 -4.35 22.05 -37.21
C GLU A 287 -5.31 20.97 -37.72
N LEU A 288 -4.76 19.86 -38.22
CA LEU A 288 -5.56 18.75 -38.75
C LEU A 288 -6.11 17.84 -37.62
N SER A 289 -5.34 17.65 -36.54
CA SER A 289 -5.82 16.96 -35.33
C SER A 289 -6.88 17.78 -34.61
N LYS A 290 -6.70 19.11 -34.51
CA LYS A 290 -7.74 20.04 -34.04
C LYS A 290 -9.01 19.92 -34.87
N SER A 291 -8.89 19.91 -36.21
CA SER A 291 -10.04 19.80 -37.12
C SER A 291 -10.79 18.47 -36.95
N ARG A 292 -10.07 17.37 -36.70
CA ARG A 292 -10.66 16.06 -36.43
C ARG A 292 -11.40 16.02 -35.09
N GLU A 293 -10.79 16.53 -34.03
CA GLU A 293 -11.36 16.53 -32.68
C GLU A 293 -12.59 17.46 -32.62
N ILE A 294 -12.54 18.62 -33.27
CA ILE A 294 -13.70 19.52 -33.44
C ILE A 294 -14.82 18.83 -34.20
N TYR A 295 -14.52 18.08 -35.27
CA TYR A 295 -15.53 17.36 -36.05
C TYR A 295 -16.18 16.23 -35.25
N GLU A 296 -15.40 15.41 -34.56
CA GLU A 296 -15.87 14.30 -33.72
C GLU A 296 -16.69 14.81 -32.53
N GLU A 297 -16.26 15.89 -31.88
CA GLU A 297 -16.96 16.48 -30.73
C GLU A 297 -18.23 17.24 -31.13
N SER A 298 -18.22 17.92 -32.29
CA SER A 298 -19.42 18.57 -32.83
C SER A 298 -20.50 17.55 -33.16
N LEU A 299 -20.14 16.41 -33.76
CA LEU A 299 -21.09 15.34 -34.06
C LEU A 299 -21.73 14.77 -32.78
N ARG A 300 -20.89 14.52 -31.77
CA ARG A 300 -21.29 13.98 -30.47
C ARG A 300 -22.22 14.93 -29.71
N LEU A 301 -21.90 16.23 -29.70
CA LEU A 301 -22.74 17.25 -29.05
C LEU A 301 -24.09 17.40 -29.74
N ILE A 302 -24.11 17.33 -31.07
CA ILE A 302 -25.34 17.36 -31.87
C ILE A 302 -26.21 16.13 -31.58
N GLU A 303 -25.64 14.92 -31.61
CA GLU A 303 -26.36 13.67 -31.31
C GLU A 303 -26.92 13.66 -29.88
N LYS A 304 -26.10 14.08 -28.90
CA LYS A 304 -26.52 14.18 -27.50
C LYS A 304 -27.62 15.24 -27.28
N HIS A 305 -27.57 16.37 -27.99
CA HIS A 305 -28.63 17.40 -27.93
C HIS A 305 -29.93 16.96 -28.60
N VAL A 306 -29.84 16.14 -29.64
CA VAL A 306 -30.98 15.57 -30.37
C VAL A 306 -31.65 14.47 -29.54
N GLU A 307 -30.89 13.63 -28.86
CA GLU A 307 -31.40 12.52 -28.04
C GLU A 307 -32.05 12.97 -26.72
N LEU A 308 -31.55 14.04 -26.10
CA LEU A 308 -32.02 14.47 -24.77
C LEU A 308 -33.20 15.45 -24.79
N GLY A 309 -33.62 15.94 -25.97
CA GLY A 309 -34.71 16.90 -26.11
C GLY A 309 -34.42 18.20 -25.34
N ILE A 310 -33.85 19.19 -26.04
CA ILE A 310 -33.50 20.56 -25.58
C ILE A 310 -34.08 20.93 -24.20
N ASN A 311 -33.25 20.90 -23.16
CA ASN A 311 -33.67 21.20 -21.78
C ASN A 311 -32.75 22.25 -21.15
N LEU A 312 -32.74 23.45 -21.73
CA LEU A 312 -32.12 24.65 -21.15
C LEU A 312 -33.22 25.54 -20.56
N LYS A 313 -33.04 26.05 -19.32
CA LYS A 313 -33.97 27.02 -18.75
C LYS A 313 -33.84 28.34 -19.53
N PRO A 314 -34.94 29.01 -19.91
CA PRO A 314 -34.89 30.27 -20.66
C PRO A 314 -34.07 31.39 -19.98
N GLN A 315 -33.94 31.36 -18.65
CA GLN A 315 -33.15 32.35 -17.90
C GLN A 315 -31.65 32.04 -17.82
N GLU A 316 -31.21 30.85 -18.27
CA GLU A 316 -29.81 30.38 -18.20
C GLU A 316 -29.13 30.38 -19.58
N MET A 317 -29.80 30.86 -20.64
CA MET A 317 -29.13 31.11 -21.92
C MET A 317 -28.46 32.48 -21.89
N PRO A 318 -27.13 32.57 -22.11
CA PRO A 318 -26.46 33.86 -22.25
C PRO A 318 -27.06 34.60 -23.44
N THR A 319 -27.62 35.79 -23.22
CA THR A 319 -28.29 36.55 -24.28
C THR A 319 -27.30 37.19 -25.25
N GLU A 320 -26.03 37.35 -24.88
CA GLU A 320 -24.98 37.84 -25.77
C GLU A 320 -23.61 37.21 -25.41
N ASN A 321 -22.87 36.76 -26.44
CA ASN A 321 -21.55 36.11 -26.40
C ASN A 321 -21.45 34.75 -25.67
N ILE A 322 -21.65 33.68 -26.44
CA ILE A 322 -21.37 32.30 -26.03
C ILE A 322 -19.89 31.98 -26.33
N SER A 323 -19.10 31.64 -25.31
CA SER A 323 -17.78 30.98 -25.47
C SER A 323 -17.84 29.52 -25.02
N PHE A 324 -16.90 28.67 -25.44
CA PHE A 324 -16.91 27.25 -25.05
C PHE A 324 -16.80 27.05 -23.53
N GLU A 325 -16.14 27.97 -22.81
CA GLU A 325 -16.06 27.95 -21.35
C GLU A 325 -17.43 28.17 -20.68
N SER A 326 -18.36 28.85 -21.37
CA SER A 326 -19.69 29.16 -20.83
C SER A 326 -20.69 27.98 -20.89
N VAL A 327 -20.30 26.85 -21.49
CA VAL A 327 -21.18 25.69 -21.75
C VAL A 327 -20.85 24.48 -20.86
N LEU A 328 -19.63 24.38 -20.31
CA LEU A 328 -19.18 23.22 -19.55
C LEU A 328 -19.03 23.57 -18.06
N SER A 329 -19.89 23.00 -17.20
CA SER A 329 -19.69 23.05 -15.75
C SER A 329 -18.43 22.26 -15.34
N VAL A 330 -17.88 22.55 -14.15
CA VAL A 330 -16.74 21.81 -13.56
C VAL A 330 -16.99 20.30 -13.52
N THR A 331 -18.24 19.89 -13.26
CA THR A 331 -18.65 18.48 -13.32
C THR A 331 -18.57 17.88 -14.73
N HIS A 332 -18.85 18.65 -15.79
CA HIS A 332 -18.65 18.18 -17.16
C HIS A 332 -17.17 18.06 -17.53
N ILE A 333 -16.31 18.94 -17.02
CA ILE A 333 -14.84 18.83 -17.18
C ILE A 333 -14.33 17.59 -16.45
N GLN A 334 -14.81 17.35 -15.23
CA GLN A 334 -14.47 16.16 -14.45
C GLN A 334 -14.94 14.87 -15.12
N THR A 335 -16.18 14.85 -15.63
CA THR A 335 -16.69 13.73 -16.42
C THR A 335 -15.96 13.57 -17.76
N LEU A 336 -15.51 14.65 -18.41
CA LEU A 336 -14.67 14.56 -19.62
C LEU A 336 -13.27 14.00 -19.31
N MET A 337 -12.70 14.32 -18.15
CA MET A 337 -11.44 13.75 -17.65
C MET A 337 -11.58 12.28 -17.24
N GLU A 338 -12.72 11.90 -16.65
CA GLU A 338 -13.05 10.50 -16.32
C GLU A 338 -13.32 9.67 -17.59
N LEU A 339 -13.94 10.27 -18.61
CA LEU A 339 -14.29 9.61 -19.87
C LEU A 339 -13.15 9.58 -20.90
N SER A 340 -12.09 10.38 -20.76
CA SER A 340 -10.91 10.35 -21.66
C SER A 340 -9.92 9.23 -21.34
N GLY A 341 -10.10 8.50 -20.23
CA GLY A 341 -9.27 7.36 -19.85
C GLY A 341 -7.86 7.73 -19.35
N CYS A 342 -7.64 9.00 -19.02
CA CYS A 342 -6.42 9.50 -18.40
C CYS A 342 -6.59 9.61 -16.88
N MET A 343 -5.49 9.55 -16.12
CA MET A 343 -5.52 9.74 -14.67
C MET A 343 -5.43 11.23 -14.33
N SER A 344 -6.41 11.75 -13.57
CA SER A 344 -6.29 13.08 -12.96
C SER A 344 -5.12 13.05 -11.97
N GLY A 345 -4.14 13.92 -12.14
CA GLY A 345 -3.14 14.15 -11.09
C GLY A 345 -3.83 14.68 -9.82
N GLN A 346 -3.27 14.40 -8.64
CA GLN A 346 -3.76 15.00 -7.40
C GLN A 346 -3.39 16.49 -7.34
N PHE A 347 -4.31 17.36 -7.78
CA PHE A 347 -4.19 18.82 -7.61
C PHE A 347 -4.84 19.24 -6.29
N LYS A 348 -4.15 19.04 -5.17
CA LYS A 348 -4.54 19.67 -3.90
C LYS A 348 -3.37 20.47 -3.38
N ASP A 349 -3.41 21.79 -3.44
CA ASP A 349 -2.42 22.64 -2.78
C ASP A 349 -2.95 23.18 -1.45
N THR A 350 -2.40 22.68 -0.36
CA THR A 350 -1.74 23.40 0.75
C THR A 350 -1.43 22.38 1.84
N CYS A 351 -0.24 22.43 2.46
CA CYS A 351 0.09 21.64 3.65
C CYS A 351 -0.66 22.19 4.87
N GLN A 352 -1.99 22.09 4.86
CA GLN A 352 -2.88 22.80 5.79
C GLN A 352 -2.69 22.33 7.24
N ASP A 353 -2.47 21.02 7.45
CA ASP A 353 -2.19 20.45 8.76
C ASP A 353 -0.68 20.33 9.01
N MET A 354 -0.05 21.46 9.30
CA MET A 354 1.38 21.49 9.64
C MET A 354 1.70 20.70 10.92
N CYS A 355 0.74 20.53 11.84
CA CYS A 355 0.93 19.71 13.04
C CYS A 355 1.13 18.25 12.65
N PHE A 356 0.28 17.71 11.78
CA PHE A 356 0.42 16.37 11.22
C PHE A 356 1.68 16.25 10.36
N HIS A 357 1.83 17.11 9.34
CA HIS A 357 2.93 17.02 8.38
C HIS A 357 4.32 17.26 8.99
N SER A 358 4.41 17.90 10.15
CA SER A 358 5.68 18.02 10.89
C SER A 358 6.13 16.70 11.52
N LYS A 359 5.20 15.79 11.84
CA LYS A 359 5.47 14.56 12.60
C LYS A 359 5.34 13.29 11.78
N TYR A 360 4.40 13.25 10.84
CA TYR A 360 4.04 12.03 10.10
C TYR A 360 3.97 12.30 8.59
N ARG A 361 4.26 11.25 7.83
CA ARG A 361 4.02 11.21 6.39
C ARG A 361 2.51 11.21 6.13
N SER A 362 2.06 11.85 5.06
CA SER A 362 0.69 11.63 4.58
C SER A 362 0.61 10.32 3.81
N TYR A 363 -0.60 9.75 3.71
CA TYR A 363 -0.84 8.52 2.95
C TYR A 363 -0.47 8.64 1.47
N THR A 364 -0.53 9.84 0.92
CA THR A 364 -0.22 10.11 -0.50
C THR A 364 1.24 10.51 -0.73
N GLY A 365 2.04 10.67 0.33
CA GLY A 365 3.41 11.21 0.25
C GLY A 365 3.47 12.74 0.12
N GLN A 366 2.32 13.41 0.05
CA GLN A 366 2.22 14.86 -0.06
C GLN A 366 2.85 15.59 1.13
N CYS A 367 3.44 16.76 0.87
CA CYS A 367 4.07 17.62 1.88
C CYS A 367 5.29 16.99 2.56
N ASN A 368 5.90 15.96 1.98
CA ASN A 368 7.24 15.52 2.38
C ASN A 368 8.24 16.65 2.12
N ASN A 369 8.22 17.24 0.92
CA ASN A 369 8.95 18.45 0.59
C ASN A 369 8.01 19.67 0.71
N PHE A 370 8.38 20.69 1.49
CA PHE A 370 7.51 21.86 1.68
C PHE A 370 7.59 22.88 0.54
N ASP A 371 8.74 22.97 -0.13
CA ASP A 371 8.94 23.86 -1.29
C ASP A 371 8.33 23.25 -2.57
N HIS A 372 8.28 21.92 -2.61
CA HIS A 372 7.69 21.13 -3.69
C HIS A 372 6.73 20.05 -3.17
N PRO A 373 5.52 20.42 -2.69
CA PRO A 373 4.59 19.51 -2.00
C PRO A 373 4.15 18.27 -2.78
N THR A 374 4.30 18.27 -4.11
CA THR A 374 3.88 17.22 -5.03
C THR A 374 5.01 16.25 -5.44
N TRP A 375 6.26 16.50 -5.04
CA TRP A 375 7.34 15.56 -5.34
C TRP A 375 7.16 14.24 -4.57
N GLY A 376 7.33 13.13 -5.27
CA GLY A 376 7.15 11.77 -4.75
C GLY A 376 5.70 11.37 -4.39
N VAL A 377 4.71 12.21 -4.71
CA VAL A 377 3.29 11.95 -4.41
C VAL A 377 2.71 10.86 -5.31
N SER A 378 1.77 10.08 -4.77
CA SER A 378 1.03 9.08 -5.53
C SER A 378 0.16 9.71 -6.63
N GLN A 379 -0.10 8.95 -7.70
CA GLN A 379 -0.88 9.38 -8.86
C GLN A 379 -0.27 10.59 -9.61
N MET A 380 1.06 10.66 -9.64
CA MET A 380 1.83 11.68 -10.34
C MET A 380 2.64 11.07 -11.49
N PRO A 381 3.02 11.86 -12.51
CA PRO A 381 3.88 11.37 -13.57
C PRO A 381 5.24 10.89 -13.03
N PHE A 382 5.76 9.82 -13.61
CA PHE A 382 7.15 9.41 -13.36
C PHE A 382 8.13 10.53 -13.73
N LEU A 383 9.24 10.62 -12.98
CA LEU A 383 10.34 11.50 -13.37
C LEU A 383 11.01 11.00 -14.65
N ARG A 384 11.35 11.90 -15.57
CA ARG A 384 12.14 11.60 -16.77
C ARG A 384 13.61 11.92 -16.54
N LEU A 385 14.48 10.90 -16.55
CA LEU A 385 15.93 11.11 -16.61
C LEU A 385 16.38 11.59 -18.00
N LEU A 386 15.67 11.15 -19.04
CA LEU A 386 15.86 11.54 -20.43
C LEU A 386 14.49 11.83 -21.07
N PRO A 387 14.41 12.75 -22.04
CA PRO A 387 13.19 12.98 -22.81
C PRO A 387 12.67 11.69 -23.47
N PRO A 388 11.35 11.45 -23.50
CA PRO A 388 10.80 10.25 -24.11
C PRO A 388 10.91 10.27 -25.63
N ILE A 389 10.96 9.07 -26.22
CA ILE A 389 10.96 8.86 -27.67
C ILE A 389 9.68 8.14 -28.08
N TYR A 390 8.86 8.83 -28.86
CA TYR A 390 7.66 8.30 -29.50
C TYR A 390 7.79 8.40 -31.02
N GLU A 391 7.26 7.42 -31.75
CA GLU A 391 7.37 7.30 -33.21
C GLU A 391 6.77 8.50 -33.95
N ASN A 392 5.66 9.04 -33.43
CA ASN A 392 5.04 10.28 -33.91
C ASN A 392 5.48 11.55 -33.17
N GLY A 393 6.46 11.41 -32.25
CA GLY A 393 7.01 12.50 -31.46
C GLY A 393 6.24 12.85 -30.18
N PHE A 394 5.09 12.25 -29.88
CA PHE A 394 4.35 12.60 -28.65
C PHE A 394 3.65 11.45 -27.92
N ASN A 395 3.14 10.42 -28.60
CA ASN A 395 2.42 9.34 -27.90
C ASN A 395 2.43 7.94 -28.55
N THR A 396 2.82 7.80 -29.82
CA THR A 396 2.83 6.50 -30.50
C THR A 396 4.09 5.73 -30.10
N PRO A 397 3.97 4.55 -29.47
CA PRO A 397 5.12 3.75 -29.05
C PRO A 397 6.08 3.45 -30.20
N VAL A 398 7.36 3.32 -29.88
CA VAL A 398 8.37 2.84 -30.83
C VAL A 398 8.05 1.40 -31.25
N GLY A 399 8.03 1.14 -32.57
CA GLY A 399 7.66 -0.16 -33.13
C GLY A 399 6.15 -0.38 -33.27
N TRP A 400 5.37 0.70 -33.22
CA TRP A 400 3.94 0.67 -33.54
C TRP A 400 3.72 0.39 -35.02
N ASN A 401 4.43 1.10 -35.90
CA ASN A 401 4.53 0.76 -37.30
C ASN A 401 5.64 -0.28 -37.51
N LYS A 402 5.24 -1.48 -37.95
CA LYS A 402 6.15 -2.62 -38.15
C LYS A 402 7.21 -2.37 -39.22
N ASP A 403 6.94 -1.49 -40.18
CA ASP A 403 7.84 -1.19 -41.29
C ASP A 403 8.75 0.03 -41.01
N TYR A 404 8.57 0.71 -39.87
CA TYR A 404 9.38 1.87 -39.53
C TYR A 404 10.81 1.45 -39.15
N LEU A 405 11.79 2.09 -39.79
CA LEU A 405 13.20 1.78 -39.60
C LEU A 405 13.85 2.73 -38.59
N TYR A 406 14.52 2.15 -37.61
CA TYR A 406 15.35 2.80 -36.61
C TYR A 406 16.81 2.45 -36.90
N PHE A 407 17.66 3.46 -37.13
CA PHE A 407 19.06 3.24 -37.56
C PHE A 407 19.19 2.30 -38.78
N GLY A 408 18.23 2.34 -39.71
CA GLY A 408 18.19 1.50 -40.91
C GLY A 408 17.60 0.09 -40.72
N TYR A 409 17.11 -0.27 -39.53
CA TYR A 409 16.54 -1.59 -39.24
C TYR A 409 15.19 -1.48 -38.50
N PRO A 410 14.23 -2.40 -38.73
CA PRO A 410 12.99 -2.42 -37.96
C PRO A 410 13.27 -2.83 -36.51
N LYS A 411 12.40 -2.41 -35.58
CA LYS A 411 12.46 -2.92 -34.20
C LYS A 411 12.04 -4.40 -34.17
N PRO A 412 12.80 -5.28 -33.48
CA PRO A 412 12.45 -6.69 -33.45
C PRO A 412 11.16 -6.93 -32.67
N ASN A 413 10.45 -7.99 -33.04
CA ASN A 413 9.29 -8.48 -32.30
C ASN A 413 9.74 -8.89 -30.86
N PRO A 414 9.12 -8.36 -29.79
CA PRO A 414 9.49 -8.69 -28.42
C PRO A 414 9.49 -10.19 -28.08
N ARG A 415 8.53 -10.95 -28.62
CA ARG A 415 8.44 -12.40 -28.43
C ARG A 415 9.60 -13.13 -29.10
N THR A 416 10.00 -12.70 -30.30
CA THR A 416 11.19 -13.24 -30.97
C THR A 416 12.45 -12.98 -30.15
N VAL A 417 12.61 -11.77 -29.59
CA VAL A 417 13.74 -11.47 -28.69
C VAL A 417 13.70 -12.35 -27.45
N SER A 418 12.52 -12.51 -26.84
CA SER A 418 12.33 -13.38 -25.68
C SER A 418 12.79 -14.81 -25.97
N VAL A 419 12.29 -15.43 -27.04
CA VAL A 419 12.59 -16.83 -27.38
C VAL A 419 14.03 -17.04 -27.83
N GLU A 420 14.60 -16.15 -28.65
CA GLU A 420 15.93 -16.36 -29.24
C GLU A 420 17.07 -15.90 -28.32
N LEU A 421 16.85 -14.94 -27.43
CA LEU A 421 17.90 -14.32 -26.61
C LEU A 421 17.73 -14.55 -25.11
N ILE A 422 16.51 -14.47 -24.58
CA ILE A 422 16.28 -14.29 -23.13
C ILE A 422 15.83 -15.57 -22.43
N GLY A 423 14.96 -16.36 -23.06
CA GLY A 423 14.42 -17.57 -22.51
C GLY A 423 15.49 -18.65 -22.33
N ALA A 424 15.53 -19.22 -21.13
CA ALA A 424 16.49 -20.24 -20.73
C ALA A 424 15.77 -21.49 -20.22
N GLU A 425 16.15 -22.65 -20.75
CA GLU A 425 15.61 -23.94 -20.32
C GLU A 425 16.26 -24.43 -19.03
N ASN A 426 17.58 -24.26 -18.94
CA ASN A 426 18.37 -24.60 -17.76
C ASN A 426 18.74 -23.33 -17.01
N ILE A 427 18.74 -23.42 -15.68
CA ILE A 427 19.16 -22.34 -14.79
C ILE A 427 20.24 -22.82 -13.82
N SER A 428 21.13 -21.91 -13.44
CA SER A 428 22.18 -22.16 -12.46
C SER A 428 21.82 -21.50 -11.12
N PRO A 429 22.07 -22.16 -9.97
CA PRO A 429 21.86 -21.54 -8.66
C PRO A 429 22.99 -20.56 -8.33
N HIS A 430 22.66 -19.43 -7.71
CA HIS A 430 23.63 -18.48 -7.21
C HIS A 430 24.38 -19.07 -6.02
N PRO A 431 25.72 -19.03 -5.99
CA PRO A 431 26.50 -19.70 -4.95
C PRO A 431 26.38 -19.04 -3.56
N PHE A 432 26.07 -17.74 -3.49
CA PHE A 432 26.17 -16.97 -2.24
C PHE A 432 24.87 -16.35 -1.73
N TYR A 433 23.82 -16.26 -2.55
CA TYR A 433 22.63 -15.47 -2.23
C TYR A 433 21.40 -16.37 -2.23
N SER A 434 20.49 -16.10 -1.30
CA SER A 434 19.25 -16.85 -1.14
C SER A 434 18.14 -16.25 -2.00
N ALA A 435 17.10 -17.03 -2.26
CA ALA A 435 15.91 -16.57 -3.00
C ALA A 435 15.20 -15.38 -2.32
N MET A 436 15.40 -15.18 -1.01
CA MET A 436 14.90 -14.03 -0.26
C MET A 436 15.41 -12.69 -0.83
N LEU A 437 16.61 -12.66 -1.43
CA LEU A 437 17.15 -11.44 -2.05
C LEU A 437 16.29 -10.97 -3.24
N MET A 438 15.81 -11.92 -4.05
CA MET A 438 14.84 -11.64 -5.12
C MET A 438 13.49 -11.22 -4.54
N GLN A 439 12.98 -11.98 -3.56
CA GLN A 439 11.67 -11.73 -2.97
C GLN A 439 11.57 -10.34 -2.33
N TRP A 440 12.62 -9.92 -1.63
CA TRP A 440 12.69 -8.57 -1.08
C TRP A 440 12.73 -7.51 -2.16
N GLY A 441 13.44 -7.74 -3.25
CA GLY A 441 13.45 -6.83 -4.40
C GLY A 441 12.06 -6.60 -4.98
N GLN A 442 11.26 -7.66 -5.13
CA GLN A 442 9.85 -7.54 -5.56
C GLN A 442 9.00 -6.81 -4.53
N PHE A 443 9.11 -7.17 -3.25
CA PHE A 443 8.35 -6.52 -2.18
C PHE A 443 8.70 -5.04 -2.00
N LEU A 444 9.93 -4.65 -2.36
CA LEU A 444 10.43 -3.28 -2.38
C LEU A 444 9.98 -2.49 -3.60
N ASP A 445 9.97 -3.10 -4.79
CA ASP A 445 9.45 -2.51 -6.04
C ASP A 445 8.00 -2.05 -5.84
N HIS A 446 7.22 -2.85 -5.12
CA HIS A 446 5.82 -2.58 -4.85
C HIS A 446 5.57 -1.44 -3.84
N ASP A 447 6.62 -0.93 -3.18
CA ASP A 447 6.60 0.30 -2.36
C ASP A 447 6.94 1.55 -3.18
N LEU A 448 7.53 1.37 -4.37
CA LEU A 448 8.16 2.45 -5.13
C LEU A 448 7.38 2.81 -6.39
N ASP A 449 6.94 1.80 -7.13
CA ASP A 449 6.18 2.05 -8.34
C ASP A 449 5.05 1.07 -8.63
N PHE A 450 3.98 1.65 -9.16
CA PHE A 450 2.91 0.93 -9.81
C PHE A 450 2.36 1.74 -10.96
N THR A 451 2.45 1.19 -12.18
CA THR A 451 1.81 1.77 -13.35
C THR A 451 0.46 1.12 -13.62
N ALA A 452 -0.62 1.88 -13.49
CA ALA A 452 -1.95 1.41 -13.87
C ALA A 452 -2.05 1.12 -15.38
N THR A 453 -2.80 0.06 -15.74
CA THR A 453 -3.22 -0.15 -17.13
C THR A 453 -4.19 0.95 -17.55
N ALA A 454 -4.21 1.29 -18.84
CA ALA A 454 -5.16 2.28 -19.35
C ALA A 454 -6.60 1.93 -18.93
N LEU A 455 -7.30 2.89 -18.30
CA LEU A 455 -8.66 2.73 -17.80
C LEU A 455 -9.71 2.51 -18.90
N SER A 456 -9.34 2.76 -20.17
CA SER A 456 -10.19 2.62 -21.35
C SER A 456 -10.56 1.16 -21.70
N ARG A 457 -10.56 0.24 -20.73
CA ARG A 457 -11.13 -1.11 -20.91
C ARG A 457 -12.63 -1.07 -21.06
N GLN A 458 -13.31 -0.08 -20.45
CA GLN A 458 -14.75 0.13 -20.56
C GLN A 458 -15.10 1.61 -20.27
N THR A 459 -15.25 2.46 -21.30
CA THR A 459 -16.44 3.33 -21.49
C THR A 459 -16.35 4.25 -22.74
N TYR A 460 -17.55 4.45 -23.30
CA TYR A 460 -18.07 5.42 -24.27
C TYR A 460 -17.56 5.57 -25.72
N VAL A 461 -16.27 5.40 -26.07
CA VAL A 461 -15.84 5.46 -27.49
C VAL A 461 -14.83 4.36 -27.82
N GLY A 462 -15.32 3.20 -28.28
CA GLY A 462 -14.61 2.33 -29.22
C GLY A 462 -13.15 1.95 -28.92
N GLY A 463 -12.72 1.82 -27.66
CA GLY A 463 -11.46 1.14 -27.33
C GLY A 463 -11.54 -0.33 -27.76
N ALA A 464 -10.52 -0.83 -28.45
CA ALA A 464 -10.50 -2.26 -28.77
C ALA A 464 -10.32 -3.07 -27.47
N ARG A 465 -11.01 -4.20 -27.35
CA ARG A 465 -10.70 -5.17 -26.29
C ARG A 465 -9.44 -5.91 -26.70
N CYS A 466 -8.39 -5.83 -25.89
CA CYS A 466 -7.08 -6.33 -26.29
C CYS A 466 -7.02 -7.87 -26.36
N ASN A 467 -7.92 -8.56 -25.68
CA ASN A 467 -8.16 -9.99 -25.92
C ASN A 467 -8.97 -10.31 -27.21
N ARG A 468 -9.35 -9.32 -28.02
CA ARG A 468 -10.15 -9.48 -29.26
C ARG A 468 -9.52 -8.88 -30.54
N THR A 469 -8.31 -8.36 -30.48
CA THR A 469 -7.58 -7.89 -31.67
C THR A 469 -6.09 -8.21 -31.56
N CYS A 470 -5.39 -8.41 -32.67
CA CYS A 470 -3.92 -8.37 -32.70
C CYS A 470 -3.38 -7.13 -33.43
N GLU A 471 -4.28 -6.28 -33.90
CA GLU A 471 -3.92 -5.01 -34.52
C GLU A 471 -3.53 -4.00 -33.44
N ASN A 472 -2.58 -3.13 -33.79
CA ASN A 472 -2.20 -2.00 -32.94
C ASN A 472 -3.32 -0.94 -33.02
N VAL A 473 -4.14 -0.87 -31.97
CA VAL A 473 -5.26 0.06 -31.84
C VAL A 473 -5.42 0.42 -30.37
N SER A 474 -5.48 1.70 -30.03
CA SER A 474 -5.56 2.14 -28.63
C SER A 474 -6.74 1.49 -27.88
N PRO A 475 -6.56 0.99 -26.64
CA PRO A 475 -5.32 0.97 -25.84
C PRO A 475 -4.41 -0.25 -26.08
N CYS A 476 -4.74 -1.10 -27.06
CA CYS A 476 -4.04 -2.36 -27.36
C CYS A 476 -2.73 -2.13 -28.13
N PHE A 477 -1.67 -2.74 -27.60
CA PHE A 477 -0.37 -2.82 -28.26
C PHE A 477 0.17 -4.24 -28.13
N ASN A 478 -0.66 -5.20 -28.54
CA ASN A 478 -0.42 -6.63 -28.42
C ASN A 478 0.86 -7.08 -29.11
N ILE A 479 1.44 -8.18 -28.62
CA ILE A 479 2.72 -8.72 -29.11
C ILE A 479 2.41 -9.87 -30.05
N PRO A 480 2.59 -9.73 -31.38
CA PRO A 480 2.29 -10.80 -32.33
C PRO A 480 3.15 -12.04 -32.09
N LEU A 481 2.59 -13.24 -32.21
CA LEU A 481 3.37 -14.47 -32.17
C LEU A 481 4.12 -14.64 -33.50
N PRO A 482 5.43 -14.96 -33.49
CA PRO A 482 6.17 -15.24 -34.71
C PRO A 482 5.68 -16.55 -35.36
N ALA A 483 5.86 -16.69 -36.69
CA ALA A 483 5.28 -17.80 -37.47
C ALA A 483 5.71 -19.21 -37.02
N ASN A 484 6.86 -19.32 -36.35
CA ASN A 484 7.41 -20.56 -35.80
C ASN A 484 7.11 -20.76 -34.29
N ASP A 485 6.29 -19.90 -33.68
CA ASP A 485 5.95 -20.02 -32.25
C ASP A 485 5.04 -21.24 -32.01
N TYR A 486 5.46 -22.12 -31.09
CA TYR A 486 4.71 -23.33 -30.76
C TYR A 486 3.30 -23.03 -30.22
N ARG A 487 3.06 -21.85 -29.64
CA ARG A 487 1.76 -21.43 -29.12
C ARG A 487 0.71 -21.32 -30.24
N LEU A 488 1.13 -21.12 -31.49
CA LEU A 488 0.23 -21.11 -32.64
C LEU A 488 -0.48 -22.47 -32.84
N LEU A 489 0.16 -23.59 -32.49
CA LEU A 489 -0.46 -24.92 -32.55
C LEU A 489 -1.64 -25.04 -31.58
N ALA A 490 -1.50 -24.47 -30.38
CA ALA A 490 -2.56 -24.46 -29.38
C ALA A 490 -3.73 -23.52 -29.75
N ILE A 491 -3.47 -22.55 -30.62
CA ILE A 491 -4.46 -21.57 -31.10
C ILE A 491 -5.19 -22.09 -32.34
N ALA A 492 -4.53 -22.86 -33.22
CA ALA A 492 -5.13 -23.40 -34.43
C ALA A 492 -6.43 -24.20 -34.19
N ASN A 493 -6.58 -24.78 -33.00
CA ASN A 493 -7.74 -25.56 -32.59
C ASN A 493 -8.81 -24.77 -31.79
N SER A 494 -8.68 -23.44 -31.66
CA SER A 494 -9.58 -22.60 -30.86
C SER A 494 -9.95 -21.32 -31.61
N SER A 495 -11.25 -21.14 -31.90
CA SER A 495 -11.79 -19.94 -32.56
C SER A 495 -11.67 -18.66 -31.73
N ASP A 496 -11.52 -18.79 -30.41
CA ASP A 496 -11.58 -17.67 -29.47
C ASP A 496 -10.19 -17.16 -29.05
N LYS A 497 -9.11 -17.82 -29.50
CA LYS A 497 -7.73 -17.42 -29.19
C LYS A 497 -7.12 -16.68 -30.37
N LEU A 498 -6.40 -15.61 -30.06
CA LEU A 498 -5.74 -14.77 -31.05
C LEU A 498 -4.24 -15.08 -31.15
N PRO A 499 -3.62 -14.94 -32.33
CA PRO A 499 -2.19 -15.20 -32.57
C PRO A 499 -1.27 -14.08 -32.04
N CYS A 500 -1.56 -13.57 -30.84
CA CYS A 500 -0.77 -12.55 -30.15
C CYS A 500 -0.89 -12.70 -28.64
N ILE A 501 0.11 -12.20 -27.91
CA ILE A 501 0.08 -12.03 -26.47
C ILE A 501 -0.61 -10.70 -26.16
N GLU A 502 -1.61 -10.75 -25.30
CA GLU A 502 -2.35 -9.57 -24.85
C GLU A 502 -1.42 -8.58 -24.14
N PHE A 503 -1.47 -7.32 -24.56
CA PHE A 503 -0.73 -6.22 -23.96
C PHE A 503 -1.53 -4.93 -24.10
N GLU A 504 -1.69 -4.27 -22.97
CA GLU A 504 -2.34 -2.97 -22.90
C GLU A 504 -1.36 -1.89 -22.51
N ARG A 505 -1.51 -0.74 -23.18
CA ARG A 505 -0.75 0.45 -22.84
C ARG A 505 -1.05 0.92 -21.42
N SER A 506 -0.03 1.47 -20.78
CA SER A 506 -0.15 2.09 -19.47
C SER A 506 -1.04 3.33 -19.52
N ALA A 507 -1.76 3.61 -18.46
CA ALA A 507 -2.51 4.86 -18.31
C ALA A 507 -1.57 6.06 -18.45
N ALA A 508 -2.06 7.13 -19.05
CA ALA A 508 -1.35 8.40 -19.12
C ALA A 508 -1.99 9.42 -18.17
N ILE A 509 -1.18 10.37 -17.70
CA ILE A 509 -1.67 11.55 -17.00
C ILE A 509 -2.47 12.42 -17.98
N CYS A 510 -3.58 12.98 -17.51
CA CYS A 510 -4.42 13.86 -18.31
C CYS A 510 -3.66 15.05 -18.89
N GLY A 511 -3.93 15.39 -20.14
CA GLY A 511 -3.23 16.47 -20.85
C GLY A 511 -1.81 16.11 -21.29
N SER A 512 -1.41 14.82 -21.21
CA SER A 512 -0.14 14.32 -21.73
C SER A 512 -0.35 13.39 -22.94
N GLY A 513 0.45 13.57 -23.99
CA GLY A 513 0.34 12.73 -25.19
C GLY A 513 -0.97 12.90 -25.95
N GLU A 514 -1.63 14.05 -25.79
CA GLU A 514 -2.88 14.43 -26.44
C GLU A 514 -2.68 15.75 -27.21
N THR A 515 -3.47 15.94 -28.27
CA THR A 515 -3.47 17.17 -29.07
C THR A 515 -4.63 18.10 -28.69
N SER A 516 -5.25 17.87 -27.53
CA SER A 516 -6.56 18.44 -27.21
C SER A 516 -6.56 19.97 -27.30
N PRO A 517 -7.56 20.59 -27.93
CA PRO A 517 -7.76 22.04 -27.95
C PRO A 517 -7.81 22.65 -26.54
N ILE A 518 -8.20 21.87 -25.53
CA ILE A 518 -8.28 22.28 -24.12
C ILE A 518 -6.89 22.68 -23.58
N PHE A 519 -5.84 21.93 -23.95
CA PHE A 519 -4.51 22.13 -23.37
C PHE A 519 -3.60 23.02 -24.21
N GLN A 520 -3.99 23.37 -25.45
CA GLN A 520 -3.31 24.32 -26.37
C GLN A 520 -1.83 24.03 -26.70
N GLN A 521 -1.23 22.96 -26.16
CA GLN A 521 0.19 22.59 -26.33
C GLN A 521 0.32 21.05 -26.38
N ILE A 522 1.20 20.56 -27.26
CA ILE A 522 1.52 19.12 -27.37
C ILE A 522 2.60 18.81 -26.35
N THR A 523 2.26 18.00 -25.35
CA THR A 523 3.18 17.45 -24.35
C THR A 523 3.39 15.96 -24.63
N TYR A 524 4.55 15.42 -24.25
CA TYR A 524 4.81 13.99 -24.37
C TYR A 524 3.84 13.18 -23.50
N ARG A 525 3.49 11.97 -23.92
CA ARG A 525 2.69 11.04 -23.11
C ARG A 525 3.47 10.66 -21.85
N GLU A 526 2.92 10.97 -20.69
CA GLU A 526 3.54 10.63 -19.40
C GLU A 526 2.70 9.60 -18.65
N GLN A 527 3.36 8.55 -18.18
CA GLN A 527 2.73 7.49 -17.38
C GLN A 527 2.73 7.90 -15.91
N ALA A 528 1.68 7.52 -15.21
CA ALA A 528 1.53 7.80 -13.78
C ALA A 528 2.16 6.69 -12.95
N ASN A 529 2.89 7.09 -11.90
CA ASN A 529 3.08 6.25 -10.73
C ASN A 529 1.87 6.43 -9.82
N ILE A 530 1.10 5.36 -9.57
CA ILE A 530 -0.14 5.49 -8.79
C ILE A 530 0.06 5.27 -7.29
N ILE A 531 1.27 4.90 -6.88
CA ILE A 531 1.69 4.77 -5.49
C ILE A 531 2.74 5.84 -5.14
N THR A 532 3.03 6.01 -3.85
CA THR A 532 4.04 6.97 -3.41
C THR A 532 5.42 6.56 -3.94
N SER A 533 6.33 7.52 -4.11
CA SER A 533 7.71 7.19 -4.50
C SER A 533 8.60 6.85 -3.32
N TYR A 534 8.18 7.12 -2.09
CA TYR A 534 9.02 7.00 -0.90
C TYR A 534 9.12 5.54 -0.45
N LEU A 535 10.17 5.20 0.29
CA LEU A 535 10.22 3.92 1.01
C LEU A 535 9.50 4.04 2.35
N ASP A 536 8.18 4.20 2.29
CA ASP A 536 7.34 4.51 3.43
C ASP A 536 6.47 3.34 3.90
N GLY A 537 6.56 2.18 3.24
CA GLY A 537 5.73 1.02 3.56
C GLY A 537 4.36 1.07 2.90
N SER A 538 4.17 1.86 1.84
CA SER A 538 2.91 1.99 1.10
C SER A 538 2.36 0.66 0.58
N GLN A 539 3.21 -0.33 0.31
CA GLN A 539 2.78 -1.69 -0.05
C GLN A 539 2.08 -2.44 1.11
N VAL A 540 2.27 -1.97 2.34
CA VAL A 540 1.58 -2.43 3.56
C VAL A 540 0.40 -1.51 3.88
N TYR A 541 0.59 -0.19 3.77
CA TYR A 541 -0.32 0.83 4.31
C TYR A 541 -1.25 1.51 3.29
N GLY A 542 -1.05 1.29 2.00
CA GLY A 542 -1.75 1.97 0.93
C GLY A 542 -1.08 3.30 0.54
N SER A 543 -1.47 3.83 -0.62
CA SER A 543 -0.96 5.09 -1.18
C SER A 543 -2.02 6.19 -1.29
N THR A 544 -3.20 5.94 -0.73
CA THR A 544 -4.30 6.88 -0.62
C THR A 544 -4.93 6.78 0.76
N GLU A 545 -5.64 7.84 1.17
CA GLU A 545 -6.39 7.83 2.42
C GLU A 545 -7.47 6.73 2.45
N VAL A 546 -8.10 6.46 1.30
CA VAL A 546 -9.13 5.41 1.18
C VAL A 546 -8.52 4.04 1.43
N ASP A 547 -7.40 3.72 0.77
CA ASP A 547 -6.71 2.44 0.95
C ASP A 547 -6.26 2.25 2.40
N ALA A 548 -5.66 3.29 2.99
CA ALA A 548 -5.14 3.24 4.35
C ALA A 548 -6.26 3.06 5.40
N LEU A 549 -7.40 3.72 5.21
CA LEU A 549 -8.57 3.56 6.09
C LEU A 549 -9.21 2.18 5.94
N ASP A 550 -9.28 1.62 4.72
CA ASP A 550 -9.81 0.28 4.51
C ASP A 550 -8.88 -0.79 5.09
N LEU A 551 -7.58 -0.54 5.19
CA LEU A 551 -6.62 -1.48 5.79
C LEU A 551 -6.56 -1.41 7.33
N ARG A 552 -7.05 -0.34 7.95
CA ARG A 552 -6.97 -0.13 9.40
C ARG A 552 -8.14 -0.75 10.17
N ASP A 553 -7.85 -1.24 11.37
CA ASP A 553 -8.90 -1.57 12.34
C ASP A 553 -9.38 -0.27 13.00
N LEU A 554 -10.46 0.29 12.45
CA LEU A 554 -11.09 1.50 12.98
C LEU A 554 -12.07 1.21 14.13
N PHE A 555 -12.20 -0.05 14.57
CA PHE A 555 -13.12 -0.44 15.64
C PHE A 555 -12.43 -0.52 17.01
N SER A 556 -11.10 -0.61 17.03
CA SER A 556 -10.29 -0.50 18.25
C SER A 556 -9.46 0.78 18.22
N ASP A 557 -9.25 1.40 19.39
CA ASP A 557 -8.34 2.52 19.54
C ASP A 557 -6.86 2.05 19.64
N HIS A 558 -6.56 0.84 19.16
CA HIS A 558 -5.26 0.20 19.32
C HIS A 558 -4.29 0.48 18.16
N GLY A 559 -4.76 1.15 17.10
CA GLY A 559 -3.93 1.50 15.94
C GLY A 559 -3.44 0.29 15.16
N LEU A 560 -4.26 -0.78 15.04
CA LEU A 560 -3.91 -2.00 14.32
C LEU A 560 -4.29 -1.93 12.84
N LEU A 561 -3.60 -2.73 12.02
CA LEU A 561 -4.10 -3.13 10.71
C LEU A 561 -5.12 -4.26 10.86
N ARG A 562 -6.13 -4.27 9.98
CA ARG A 562 -7.09 -5.37 9.84
C ARG A 562 -6.36 -6.66 9.52
N PHE A 563 -6.92 -7.76 10.01
CA PHE A 563 -6.44 -9.11 9.77
C PHE A 563 -7.60 -10.08 9.84
N ASP A 564 -7.45 -11.25 9.20
CA ASP A 564 -8.40 -12.35 9.31
C ASP A 564 -7.75 -13.55 10.01
N ILE A 565 -8.53 -14.22 10.87
CA ILE A 565 -8.13 -15.47 11.51
C ILE A 565 -8.83 -16.61 10.80
N VAL A 566 -8.07 -17.37 10.03
CA VAL A 566 -8.58 -18.54 9.30
C VAL A 566 -8.53 -19.81 10.17
N SER A 567 -7.58 -19.89 11.10
CA SER A 567 -7.42 -21.02 12.02
C SER A 567 -6.88 -20.55 13.38
N SER A 568 -7.36 -21.13 14.47
CA SER A 568 -6.85 -20.87 15.83
C SER A 568 -5.46 -21.46 16.09
N ALA A 569 -4.94 -22.28 15.16
CA ALA A 569 -3.62 -22.87 15.25
C ALA A 569 -2.50 -21.98 14.69
N GLN A 570 -2.84 -20.98 13.86
CA GLN A 570 -1.90 -20.10 13.15
C GLN A 570 -2.13 -18.64 13.56
N LYS A 571 -1.09 -17.81 13.43
CA LYS A 571 -1.18 -16.36 13.56
C LYS A 571 -2.06 -15.77 12.44
N PRO A 572 -2.59 -14.55 12.62
CA PRO A 572 -3.48 -13.92 11.66
C PRO A 572 -2.89 -13.80 10.25
N TYR A 573 -3.77 -13.80 9.25
CA TYR A 573 -3.45 -13.50 7.86
C TYR A 573 -3.90 -12.09 7.50
N LEU A 574 -3.45 -11.62 6.33
CA LEU A 574 -4.03 -10.43 5.70
C LEU A 574 -5.56 -10.57 5.60
N PRO A 575 -6.31 -9.46 5.65
CA PRO A 575 -7.75 -9.50 5.48
C PRO A 575 -8.10 -9.95 4.05
N PHE A 576 -9.24 -10.59 3.85
CA PHE A 576 -9.74 -10.90 2.51
C PHE A 576 -10.34 -9.68 1.83
N GLU A 577 -10.04 -9.56 0.54
CA GLU A 577 -10.66 -8.58 -0.35
C GLU A 577 -12.17 -8.84 -0.48
N ARG A 578 -12.98 -7.78 -0.33
CA ARG A 578 -14.44 -7.87 -0.33
C ARG A 578 -15.07 -7.56 -1.68
N ASP A 579 -14.48 -6.63 -2.43
CA ASP A 579 -15.16 -5.93 -3.53
C ASP A 579 -14.42 -5.99 -4.88
N SER A 580 -13.22 -6.58 -4.96
CA SER A 580 -12.42 -6.53 -6.20
C SER A 580 -12.77 -7.57 -7.27
N ALA A 581 -12.52 -7.16 -8.52
CA ALA A 581 -12.55 -7.99 -9.73
C ALA A 581 -11.30 -8.87 -9.89
N MET A 582 -10.36 -8.83 -8.94
CA MET A 582 -9.17 -9.69 -8.98
C MET A 582 -9.57 -11.13 -8.68
N ASP A 583 -9.25 -11.99 -9.63
CA ASP A 583 -9.82 -13.32 -9.70
C ASP A 583 -8.80 -14.35 -9.24
N CYS A 584 -8.54 -14.38 -7.93
CA CYS A 584 -7.90 -15.54 -7.29
C CYS A 584 -8.82 -16.78 -7.28
N ARG A 585 -10.05 -16.68 -7.81
CA ARG A 585 -11.08 -17.73 -7.81
C ARG A 585 -10.93 -18.71 -8.97
N ARG A 586 -9.78 -18.75 -9.63
CA ARG A 586 -9.60 -19.40 -10.94
C ARG A 586 -9.23 -20.89 -10.88
N ASN A 587 -9.70 -21.64 -9.89
CA ASN A 587 -9.63 -23.10 -9.95
C ASN A 587 -10.93 -23.82 -9.55
N PHE A 588 -11.26 -24.81 -10.38
CA PHE A 588 -12.55 -25.47 -10.58
C PHE A 588 -12.92 -26.49 -9.49
N SER A 589 -12.94 -26.12 -8.21
CA SER A 589 -13.78 -26.82 -7.23
C SER A 589 -14.89 -25.89 -6.79
N LYS A 590 -16.14 -26.26 -7.07
CA LYS A 590 -17.35 -25.54 -6.65
C LYS A 590 -17.52 -25.48 -5.12
N GLU A 591 -16.52 -25.91 -4.34
CA GLU A 591 -16.67 -26.20 -2.92
C GLU A 591 -15.99 -25.17 -2.00
N ASN A 592 -15.09 -24.29 -2.45
CA ASN A 592 -14.64 -23.12 -1.67
C ASN A 592 -13.74 -22.14 -2.46
N PRO A 593 -14.27 -21.08 -3.10
CA PRO A 593 -13.42 -20.06 -3.72
C PRO A 593 -12.84 -19.14 -2.65
N ILE A 594 -11.58 -19.38 -2.26
CA ILE A 594 -10.82 -18.49 -1.37
C ILE A 594 -10.58 -17.17 -2.10
N ARG A 595 -10.90 -16.05 -1.44
CA ARG A 595 -10.72 -14.70 -2.01
C ARG A 595 -9.25 -14.30 -1.97
N CYS A 596 -8.87 -13.34 -2.81
CA CYS A 596 -7.57 -12.70 -2.69
C CYS A 596 -7.43 -12.00 -1.33
N PHE A 597 -6.21 -11.88 -0.83
CA PHE A 597 -5.89 -11.04 0.31
C PHE A 597 -5.87 -9.55 -0.08
N LEU A 598 -6.19 -8.68 0.87
CA LEU A 598 -6.12 -7.23 0.77
C LEU A 598 -4.85 -6.74 1.50
N SER A 599 -4.13 -5.81 0.87
CA SER A 599 -2.91 -5.16 1.39
C SER A 599 -2.78 -3.77 0.76
N GLY A 600 -1.84 -2.95 1.25
CA GLY A 600 -1.51 -1.64 0.66
C GLY A 600 -1.18 -1.65 -0.83
N ASP A 601 -0.62 -2.74 -1.34
CA ASP A 601 -0.43 -2.96 -2.77
C ASP A 601 -1.31 -4.11 -3.29
N PHE A 602 -2.04 -3.84 -4.37
CA PHE A 602 -2.98 -4.76 -5.01
C PHE A 602 -2.31 -6.02 -5.59
N ARG A 603 -0.98 -6.04 -5.79
CA ARG A 603 -0.23 -7.20 -6.31
C ARG A 603 0.22 -8.14 -5.20
N ALA A 604 -0.18 -7.93 -3.94
CA ALA A 604 0.21 -8.82 -2.83
C ALA A 604 -0.12 -10.30 -3.08
N ASN A 605 -1.07 -10.62 -3.98
CA ASN A 605 -1.45 -11.98 -4.37
C ASN A 605 -0.81 -12.46 -5.67
N GLU A 606 0.10 -11.69 -6.28
CA GLU A 606 0.72 -12.04 -7.55
C GLU A 606 1.33 -13.44 -7.45
N GLN A 607 2.08 -13.72 -6.39
CA GLN A 607 2.53 -15.06 -6.02
C GLN A 607 2.62 -15.23 -4.49
N ILE A 608 2.47 -16.47 -4.00
CA ILE A 608 2.27 -16.75 -2.56
C ILE A 608 3.46 -16.43 -1.63
N GLY A 609 4.69 -16.42 -2.15
CA GLY A 609 5.88 -15.93 -1.42
C GLY A 609 5.84 -14.42 -1.16
N LEU A 610 5.30 -13.64 -2.09
CA LEU A 610 5.03 -12.21 -1.89
C LEU A 610 3.92 -12.03 -0.86
N THR A 611 2.83 -12.81 -0.96
CA THR A 611 1.75 -12.80 0.04
C THR A 611 2.26 -13.12 1.44
N ALA A 612 3.20 -14.06 1.58
CA ALA A 612 3.85 -14.38 2.84
C ALA A 612 4.62 -13.17 3.41
N MET A 613 5.34 -12.41 2.57
CA MET A 613 6.02 -11.19 2.99
C MET A 613 5.05 -10.11 3.47
N HIS A 614 3.98 -9.82 2.71
CA HIS A 614 2.95 -8.87 3.15
C HIS A 614 2.31 -9.29 4.48
N THR A 615 2.06 -10.59 4.67
CA THR A 615 1.52 -11.13 5.93
C THR A 615 2.48 -10.91 7.10
N ILE A 616 3.78 -11.16 6.91
CA ILE A 616 4.80 -10.93 7.95
C ILE A 616 4.88 -9.46 8.35
N TRP A 617 4.76 -8.54 7.39
CA TRP A 617 4.84 -7.10 7.66
C TRP A 617 3.58 -6.53 8.33
N MET A 618 2.39 -7.02 7.98
CA MET A 618 1.16 -6.72 8.73
C MET A 618 1.28 -7.21 10.18
N ARG A 619 1.79 -8.44 10.40
CA ARG A 619 2.02 -8.99 11.74
C ARG A 619 3.02 -8.14 12.55
N GLU A 620 4.10 -7.68 11.92
CA GLU A 620 5.11 -6.83 12.57
C GLU A 620 4.53 -5.48 12.99
N HIS A 621 3.73 -4.83 12.13
CA HIS A 621 3.01 -3.61 12.49
C HIS A 621 2.15 -3.83 13.74
N ASN A 622 1.27 -4.85 13.71
CA ASN A 622 0.36 -5.14 14.82
C ASN A 622 1.11 -5.49 16.12
N LEU A 623 2.25 -6.18 16.02
CA LEU A 623 3.12 -6.48 17.16
C LEU A 623 3.68 -5.21 17.80
N ILE A 624 4.18 -4.27 16.99
CA ILE A 624 4.76 -3.01 17.47
C ILE A 624 3.69 -2.07 18.02
N ALA A 625 2.56 -1.93 17.32
CA ALA A 625 1.42 -1.12 17.78
C ALA A 625 0.94 -1.59 19.17
N THR A 626 0.77 -2.91 19.34
CA THR A 626 0.39 -3.51 20.63
C THR A 626 1.42 -3.17 21.74
N GLN A 627 2.72 -3.34 21.48
CA GLN A 627 3.76 -3.06 22.47
C GLN A 627 3.89 -1.56 22.79
N LEU A 628 3.67 -0.68 21.81
CA LEU A 628 3.69 0.77 22.02
C LEU A 628 2.51 1.22 22.87
N LEU A 629 1.32 0.68 22.61
CA LEU A 629 0.12 0.96 23.40
C LEU A 629 0.28 0.53 24.87
N GLU A 630 0.92 -0.63 25.12
CA GLU A 630 1.24 -1.09 26.49
C GLU A 630 2.15 -0.12 27.25
N MET A 631 3.05 0.59 26.56
CA MET A 631 4.00 1.52 27.18
C MET A 631 3.49 2.96 27.23
N ASN A 632 2.65 3.34 26.26
CA ASN A 632 2.11 4.67 26.07
C ASN A 632 0.61 4.54 25.82
N SER A 633 -0.18 4.53 26.89
CA SER A 633 -1.65 4.36 26.81
C SER A 633 -2.35 5.44 25.99
N ASP A 634 -1.67 6.56 25.72
CA ASP A 634 -2.22 7.76 25.09
C ASP A 634 -1.74 7.94 23.64
N TRP A 635 -1.02 6.96 23.08
CA TRP A 635 -0.43 7.05 21.73
C TRP A 635 -1.27 6.36 20.66
N ASP A 636 -1.26 6.95 19.47
CA ASP A 636 -1.59 6.27 18.22
C ASP A 636 -0.31 5.72 17.55
N GLY A 637 -0.38 4.47 17.10
CA GLY A 637 0.76 3.73 16.57
C GLY A 637 1.03 4.04 15.09
N GLU A 638 2.26 4.47 14.76
CA GLU A 638 2.86 4.28 13.44
C GLU A 638 4.39 4.41 13.52
N ARG A 639 5.17 3.48 12.96
CA ARG A 639 6.64 3.64 12.83
C ARG A 639 7.33 2.69 11.84
N ILE A 640 8.41 3.21 11.25
CA ILE A 640 9.16 2.73 10.07
C ILE A 640 10.29 1.74 10.41
N TYR A 641 10.38 0.63 9.66
CA TYR A 641 11.50 -0.36 9.74
C TYR A 641 12.08 -0.78 8.36
N GLN A 642 11.36 -0.56 7.27
CA GLN A 642 11.72 -1.02 5.91
C GLN A 642 13.02 -0.38 5.38
N GLU A 643 13.15 0.94 5.53
CA GLU A 643 14.28 1.74 5.03
C GLU A 643 15.64 1.19 5.50
N HIS A 644 15.71 0.77 6.77
CA HIS A 644 16.95 0.26 7.36
C HIS A 644 17.43 -1.03 6.67
N ILE A 645 16.53 -1.98 6.44
CA ILE A 645 16.84 -3.28 5.82
C ILE A 645 17.28 -3.06 4.38
N THR A 646 16.57 -2.21 3.64
CA THR A 646 16.86 -1.94 2.22
C THR A 646 18.26 -1.37 2.01
N TYR A 647 18.66 -0.29 2.71
CA TYR A 647 19.96 0.35 2.46
C TYR A 647 21.14 -0.37 3.09
N LYS A 648 20.94 -1.06 4.22
CA LYS A 648 22.04 -1.71 4.96
C LYS A 648 22.27 -3.16 4.53
N GLU A 649 21.20 -3.92 4.30
CA GLU A 649 21.30 -5.37 4.07
C GLU A 649 21.13 -5.74 2.59
N TRP A 650 20.22 -5.08 1.87
CA TRP A 650 19.85 -5.47 0.50
C TRP A 650 20.63 -4.72 -0.60
N LEU A 651 20.60 -3.39 -0.62
CA LEU A 651 21.16 -2.56 -1.71
C LEU A 651 22.66 -2.78 -1.96
N PRO A 652 23.52 -2.99 -0.93
CA PRO A 652 24.93 -3.29 -1.16
C PRO A 652 25.18 -4.62 -1.89
N LYS A 653 24.26 -5.59 -1.80
CA LYS A 653 24.34 -6.87 -2.53
C LYS A 653 23.89 -6.71 -3.99
N VAL A 654 23.08 -5.71 -4.29
CA VAL A 654 22.63 -5.41 -5.66
C VAL A 654 23.67 -4.61 -6.43
N LEU A 655 24.19 -3.53 -5.83
CA LEU A 655 25.17 -2.65 -6.47
C LEU A 655 26.62 -3.13 -6.33
N GLY A 656 26.86 -4.14 -5.49
CA GLY A 656 28.20 -4.47 -4.99
C GLY A 656 28.69 -3.40 -4.00
N MET A 657 29.65 -3.75 -3.14
CA MET A 657 30.13 -2.81 -2.11
C MET A 657 30.84 -1.58 -2.69
N GLU A 658 31.55 -1.74 -3.81
CA GLU A 658 32.20 -0.61 -4.49
C GLU A 658 31.16 0.33 -5.12
N GLY A 659 30.19 -0.22 -5.86
CA GLY A 659 29.09 0.54 -6.46
C GLY A 659 28.25 1.26 -5.39
N TYR A 660 27.93 0.58 -4.29
CA TYR A 660 27.22 1.19 -3.17
C TYR A 660 28.00 2.38 -2.57
N LYS A 661 29.30 2.24 -2.31
CA LYS A 661 30.12 3.35 -1.78
C LYS A 661 30.22 4.51 -2.75
N ALA A 662 30.37 4.23 -4.05
CA ALA A 662 30.53 5.25 -5.07
C ALA A 662 29.23 6.01 -5.38
N LEU A 663 28.11 5.29 -5.48
CA LEU A 663 26.83 5.85 -5.91
C LEU A 663 25.97 6.34 -4.74
N ILE A 664 25.97 5.62 -3.62
CA ILE A 664 25.13 5.92 -2.45
C ILE A 664 25.95 6.65 -1.38
N GLY A 665 27.08 6.08 -0.95
CA GLY A 665 27.96 6.70 0.05
C GLY A 665 27.28 6.96 1.42
N PRO A 666 27.92 7.71 2.33
CA PRO A 666 27.33 8.10 3.60
C PRO A 666 26.15 9.06 3.40
N TYR A 667 25.19 9.04 4.33
CA TYR A 667 24.07 9.98 4.32
C TYR A 667 24.53 11.37 4.77
N ASN A 668 24.23 12.40 3.98
CA ASN A 668 24.65 13.79 4.22
C ASN A 668 23.52 14.71 4.73
N GLY A 669 22.35 14.15 5.03
CA GLY A 669 21.16 14.92 5.44
C GLY A 669 20.12 15.06 4.33
N TYR A 670 18.93 15.51 4.71
CA TYR A 670 17.83 15.82 3.81
C TYR A 670 18.12 17.11 3.02
N SER A 671 17.75 17.12 1.74
CA SER A 671 17.85 18.27 0.84
C SER A 671 16.51 18.57 0.18
N THR A 672 16.04 19.81 0.30
CA THR A 672 14.80 20.32 -0.34
C THR A 672 14.91 20.41 -1.86
N GLU A 673 16.13 20.42 -2.40
CA GLU A 673 16.40 20.54 -3.84
C GLU A 673 16.41 19.17 -4.56
N VAL A 674 16.34 18.07 -3.82
CA VAL A 674 16.39 16.72 -4.39
C VAL A 674 14.96 16.23 -4.64
N ASN A 675 14.66 15.86 -5.89
CA ASN A 675 13.38 15.27 -6.26
C ASN A 675 13.40 13.74 -6.07
N PRO A 676 12.67 13.20 -5.08
CA PRO A 676 12.63 11.76 -4.78
C PRO A 676 11.75 10.96 -5.76
N SER A 677 10.97 11.60 -6.64
CA SER A 677 10.04 10.89 -7.54
C SER A 677 10.74 9.75 -8.29
N VAL A 678 10.08 8.60 -8.33
CA VAL A 678 10.58 7.44 -9.08
C VAL A 678 10.68 7.81 -10.56
N SER A 679 11.82 7.47 -11.16
CA SER A 679 12.04 7.71 -12.58
C SER A 679 11.40 6.61 -13.44
N ASN A 680 10.92 6.99 -14.62
CA ASN A 680 10.29 6.07 -15.56
C ASN A 680 11.27 4.95 -15.98
N ALA A 681 12.55 5.30 -16.16
CA ALA A 681 13.63 4.36 -16.49
C ALA A 681 13.88 3.33 -15.38
N PHE A 682 13.77 3.73 -14.11
CA PHE A 682 13.92 2.84 -12.97
C PHE A 682 12.77 1.82 -12.92
N ALA A 683 11.53 2.31 -12.83
CA ALA A 683 10.30 1.51 -12.71
C ALA A 683 10.09 0.55 -13.90
N THR A 684 10.39 1.05 -15.11
CA THR A 684 10.03 0.34 -16.34
C THR A 684 11.14 -0.57 -16.86
N ALA A 685 12.39 -0.36 -16.45
CA ALA A 685 13.52 -1.14 -16.93
C ALA A 685 14.50 -1.53 -15.83
N ALA A 686 15.19 -0.57 -15.20
CA ALA A 686 16.35 -0.89 -14.39
C ALA A 686 16.02 -1.79 -13.19
N PHE A 687 14.93 -1.52 -12.47
CA PHE A 687 14.55 -2.31 -11.29
C PHE A 687 13.95 -3.69 -11.62
N ARG A 688 13.52 -3.86 -12.87
CA ARG A 688 13.08 -5.16 -13.43
C ARG A 688 14.23 -6.13 -13.73
N PHE A 689 15.47 -5.79 -13.38
CA PHE A 689 16.57 -6.77 -13.36
C PHE A 689 16.25 -7.96 -12.46
N GLY A 690 15.42 -7.75 -11.43
CA GLY A 690 14.94 -8.78 -10.50
C GLY A 690 14.28 -9.97 -11.20
N HIS A 691 13.71 -9.80 -12.40
CA HIS A 691 13.17 -10.92 -13.16
C HIS A 691 14.22 -11.97 -13.56
N THR A 692 15.50 -11.56 -13.69
CA THR A 692 16.62 -12.48 -13.97
C THR A 692 17.00 -13.34 -12.76
N LEU A 693 16.48 -13.02 -11.58
CA LEU A 693 16.77 -13.62 -10.28
C LEU A 693 15.73 -14.69 -9.87
N ILE A 694 14.64 -14.82 -10.60
CA ILE A 694 13.50 -15.65 -10.19
C ILE A 694 13.76 -17.14 -10.49
N ASN A 695 13.58 -17.98 -9.48
CA ASN A 695 13.59 -19.44 -9.61
C ASN A 695 12.30 -19.96 -10.29
N PRO A 696 12.36 -21.07 -11.04
CA PRO A 696 11.17 -21.67 -11.67
C PRO A 696 10.23 -22.36 -10.67
N LYS A 697 10.68 -22.56 -9.43
CA LYS A 697 9.90 -23.20 -8.36
C LYS A 697 10.12 -22.44 -7.05
N LEU A 698 9.07 -22.39 -6.23
CA LEU A 698 9.14 -21.97 -4.85
C LEU A 698 9.41 -23.20 -3.98
N GLU A 699 10.57 -23.21 -3.34
CA GLU A 699 10.89 -24.23 -2.35
C GLU A 699 10.00 -24.05 -1.11
N ARG A 700 9.59 -25.17 -0.50
CA ARG A 700 8.72 -25.18 0.68
C ARG A 700 9.27 -26.16 1.69
N LEU A 701 9.72 -25.63 2.83
CA LEU A 701 10.54 -26.39 3.77
C LEU A 701 9.91 -26.47 5.17
N ASP A 702 9.97 -27.65 5.77
CA ASP A 702 9.59 -27.86 7.17
C ASP A 702 10.61 -27.22 8.13
N LYS A 703 10.34 -27.32 9.45
CA LYS A 703 11.23 -26.81 10.50
C LYS A 703 12.63 -27.45 10.53
N ASN A 704 12.80 -28.59 9.87
CA ASN A 704 14.08 -29.29 9.76
C ASN A 704 14.81 -28.99 8.45
N PHE A 705 14.28 -28.07 7.63
CA PHE A 705 14.78 -27.71 6.30
C PHE A 705 14.67 -28.83 5.27
N ASN A 706 13.73 -29.77 5.45
CA ASN A 706 13.37 -30.75 4.43
C ASN A 706 12.15 -30.26 3.65
N SER A 707 11.99 -30.69 2.40
CA SER A 707 10.76 -30.40 1.64
C SER A 707 9.54 -30.94 2.38
N ILE A 708 8.47 -30.13 2.44
CA ILE A 708 7.17 -30.58 2.94
C ILE A 708 6.56 -31.65 2.03
N GLN A 709 5.50 -32.32 2.48
CA GLN A 709 4.85 -33.42 1.75
C GLN A 709 4.40 -33.00 0.34
N GLU A 710 3.92 -31.77 0.20
CA GLU A 710 3.46 -31.18 -1.06
C GLU A 710 4.62 -30.81 -2.00
N GLY A 711 5.88 -30.84 -1.53
CA GLY A 711 7.09 -30.60 -2.31
C GLY A 711 7.26 -29.15 -2.81
N PRO A 712 8.26 -28.86 -3.66
CA PRO A 712 8.45 -27.54 -4.26
C PRO A 712 7.31 -27.19 -5.23
N LEU A 713 6.83 -25.95 -5.22
CA LEU A 713 5.70 -25.50 -6.05
C LEU A 713 6.20 -24.84 -7.35
N PRO A 714 5.81 -25.32 -8.55
CA PRO A 714 6.10 -24.63 -9.80
C PRO A 714 5.54 -23.20 -9.80
N LEU A 715 6.30 -22.24 -10.33
CA LEU A 715 5.93 -20.83 -10.22
C LEU A 715 4.59 -20.50 -10.89
N HIS A 716 4.28 -21.09 -12.05
CA HIS A 716 2.98 -20.89 -12.70
C HIS A 716 1.77 -21.36 -11.87
N GLU A 717 1.97 -22.28 -10.93
CA GLU A 717 0.95 -22.78 -10.00
C GLU A 717 0.89 -21.98 -8.69
N ALA A 718 1.89 -21.12 -8.46
CA ALA A 718 1.99 -20.22 -7.30
C ALA A 718 1.32 -18.87 -7.54
N PHE A 719 1.07 -18.49 -8.80
CA PHE A 719 0.46 -17.21 -9.13
C PHE A 719 -1.03 -17.19 -8.75
N PHE A 720 -1.47 -16.13 -8.04
CA PHE A 720 -2.86 -15.93 -7.61
C PHE A 720 -3.47 -17.15 -6.90
N ALA A 721 -2.68 -17.81 -6.04
CA ALA A 721 -3.03 -19.09 -5.42
C ALA A 721 -3.14 -19.03 -3.87
N PRO A 722 -3.92 -18.11 -3.27
CA PRO A 722 -4.03 -17.97 -1.82
C PRO A 722 -4.55 -19.23 -1.11
N GLU A 723 -5.27 -20.10 -1.83
CA GLU A 723 -5.72 -21.40 -1.32
C GLU A 723 -4.58 -22.29 -0.86
N ARG A 724 -3.45 -22.25 -1.56
CA ARG A 724 -2.25 -23.04 -1.25
C ARG A 724 -1.66 -22.58 0.08
N LEU A 725 -1.65 -21.28 0.32
CA LEU A 725 -1.13 -20.72 1.58
C LEU A 725 -1.93 -21.24 2.78
N LEU A 726 -3.26 -21.27 2.67
CA LEU A 726 -4.14 -21.67 3.77
C LEU A 726 -4.19 -23.19 3.99
N ALA A 727 -4.09 -23.97 2.92
CA ALA A 727 -4.20 -25.43 2.99
C ALA A 727 -2.85 -26.15 3.21
N GLU A 728 -1.72 -25.55 2.79
CA GLU A 728 -0.44 -26.25 2.64
C GLU A 728 0.66 -25.69 3.57
N GLY A 729 0.28 -25.44 4.84
CA GLY A 729 1.23 -25.16 5.92
C GLY A 729 1.50 -23.68 6.24
N GLY A 730 0.77 -22.74 5.64
CA GLY A 730 0.86 -21.31 5.95
C GLY A 730 2.09 -20.62 5.34
N VAL A 731 2.49 -19.50 5.94
CA VAL A 731 3.62 -18.66 5.46
C VAL A 731 4.98 -19.29 5.73
N ASP A 732 5.09 -20.12 6.76
CA ASP A 732 6.34 -20.65 7.29
C ASP A 732 7.15 -21.48 6.29
N PRO A 733 6.56 -22.48 5.60
CA PRO A 733 7.31 -23.26 4.63
C PRO A 733 7.88 -22.44 3.48
N LEU A 734 7.13 -21.43 3.03
CA LEU A 734 7.55 -20.51 1.98
C LEU A 734 8.69 -19.62 2.45
N LEU A 735 8.58 -19.03 3.65
CA LEU A 735 9.65 -18.20 4.21
C LEU A 735 10.95 -19.00 4.36
N ARG A 736 10.88 -20.23 4.91
CA ARG A 736 12.06 -21.11 5.00
C ARG A 736 12.63 -21.41 3.63
N GLY A 737 11.81 -21.73 2.62
CA GLY A 737 12.28 -21.93 1.25
C GLY A 737 12.97 -20.69 0.67
N LEU A 738 12.41 -19.51 0.89
CA LEU A 738 13.00 -18.26 0.40
C LEU A 738 14.38 -18.00 1.00
N PHE A 739 14.55 -18.11 2.32
CA PHE A 739 15.84 -17.82 2.94
C PHE A 739 16.82 -19.01 2.89
N ALA A 740 16.36 -20.26 2.78
CA ALA A 740 17.23 -21.44 2.82
C ALA A 740 17.54 -22.06 1.45
N SER A 741 17.00 -21.52 0.36
CA SER A 741 17.27 -21.98 -1.01
C SER A 741 18.05 -20.94 -1.81
N PRO A 742 18.90 -21.38 -2.76
CA PRO A 742 19.69 -20.45 -3.54
C PRO A 742 18.81 -19.63 -4.48
N LEU A 743 19.21 -18.38 -4.68
CA LEU A 743 18.72 -17.50 -5.73
C LEU A 743 19.05 -18.07 -7.12
N LYS A 744 18.29 -17.73 -8.18
CA LYS A 744 18.73 -18.02 -9.56
C LYS A 744 19.91 -17.12 -9.93
N GLN A 745 20.99 -17.72 -10.41
CA GLN A 745 22.14 -16.96 -10.91
C GLN A 745 21.74 -16.18 -12.18
N PRO A 746 22.00 -14.88 -12.23
CA PRO A 746 21.68 -14.07 -13.39
C PRO A 746 22.87 -14.08 -14.37
N MET A 747 22.81 -14.92 -15.41
CA MET A 747 23.89 -15.07 -16.41
C MET A 747 23.40 -14.56 -17.76
N SER A 748 24.31 -14.02 -18.59
CA SER A 748 23.95 -13.41 -19.89
C SER A 748 23.28 -14.38 -20.86
N GLU A 749 23.54 -15.67 -20.71
CA GLU A 749 23.04 -16.78 -21.52
C GLU A 749 21.90 -17.57 -20.82
N GLN A 750 21.61 -17.28 -19.55
CA GLN A 750 20.53 -17.89 -18.76
C GLN A 750 19.72 -16.78 -18.08
N LEU A 751 19.04 -15.93 -18.84
CA LEU A 751 18.40 -14.73 -18.30
C LEU A 751 17.09 -15.06 -17.56
N LEU A 752 16.02 -15.44 -18.27
CA LEU A 752 14.72 -15.76 -17.66
C LEU A 752 14.36 -17.22 -17.90
N ASN A 753 13.83 -17.88 -16.86
CA ASN A 753 13.39 -19.26 -16.95
C ASN A 753 12.04 -19.38 -17.70
N ARG A 754 11.74 -20.58 -18.23
CA ARG A 754 10.52 -20.84 -19.02
C ARG A 754 9.21 -20.64 -18.26
N GLU A 755 9.19 -20.67 -16.92
CA GLU A 755 7.97 -20.37 -16.16
C GLU A 755 7.52 -18.91 -16.36
N LEU A 756 8.47 -17.99 -16.57
CA LEU A 756 8.21 -16.57 -16.82
C LEU A 756 8.03 -16.22 -18.30
N THR A 757 8.74 -16.90 -19.19
CA THR A 757 8.65 -16.61 -20.64
C THR A 757 7.56 -17.41 -21.33
N GLU A 758 7.15 -18.56 -20.77
CA GLU A 758 6.19 -19.47 -21.40
C GLU A 758 4.88 -19.66 -20.64
N ARG A 759 4.88 -19.52 -19.32
CA ARG A 759 3.75 -19.92 -18.45
C ARG A 759 3.27 -18.81 -17.51
N LEU A 760 3.73 -17.58 -17.72
CA LEU A 760 3.34 -16.45 -16.88
C LEU A 760 1.82 -16.30 -16.87
N PHE A 761 1.25 -16.33 -15.67
CA PHE A 761 -0.18 -16.20 -15.43
C PHE A 761 -1.06 -17.14 -16.26
N HIS A 762 -0.56 -18.36 -16.52
CA HIS A 762 -1.28 -19.43 -17.24
C HIS A 762 -2.71 -19.65 -16.71
N ARG A 763 -2.91 -19.57 -15.39
CA ARG A 763 -4.24 -19.71 -14.77
C ARG A 763 -5.21 -18.56 -15.07
N ALA A 764 -4.69 -17.41 -15.53
CA ALA A 764 -5.44 -16.17 -15.66
C ALA A 764 -5.66 -15.69 -17.10
N HIS A 765 -4.95 -16.26 -18.09
CA HIS A 765 -5.03 -15.82 -19.49
C HIS A 765 -5.23 -17.00 -20.44
N ASN A 766 -6.00 -16.78 -21.51
CA ASN A 766 -6.26 -17.77 -22.56
C ASN A 766 -4.98 -18.21 -23.31
N VAL A 767 -4.05 -17.26 -23.47
CA VAL A 767 -2.69 -17.46 -23.95
C VAL A 767 -1.78 -17.01 -22.83
N SER A 768 -0.93 -17.91 -22.33
CA SER A 768 0.03 -17.57 -21.28
C SER A 768 0.87 -16.36 -21.71
N LEU A 769 1.13 -15.47 -20.76
CA LEU A 769 1.93 -14.28 -21.02
C LEU A 769 3.42 -14.64 -21.16
N ASP A 770 4.24 -13.65 -21.49
CA ASP A 770 5.70 -13.74 -21.56
C ASP A 770 6.29 -12.49 -20.91
N LEU A 771 6.91 -12.64 -19.73
CA LEU A 771 7.41 -11.52 -18.94
C LEU A 771 8.51 -10.74 -19.68
N ALA A 772 9.38 -11.43 -20.41
CA ALA A 772 10.47 -10.79 -21.14
C ALA A 772 9.92 -9.94 -22.29
N ALA A 773 8.99 -10.51 -23.07
CA ALA A 773 8.34 -9.80 -24.16
C ALA A 773 7.55 -8.58 -23.64
N ILE A 774 6.86 -8.72 -22.50
CA ILE A 774 6.13 -7.62 -21.85
C ILE A 774 7.08 -6.51 -21.39
N ASN A 775 8.24 -6.82 -20.81
CA ASN A 775 9.19 -5.79 -20.38
C ASN A 775 9.72 -4.97 -21.57
N ILE A 776 10.06 -5.63 -22.68
CA ILE A 776 10.49 -4.97 -23.91
C ILE A 776 9.36 -4.07 -24.44
N GLN A 777 8.14 -4.61 -24.53
CA GLN A 777 6.98 -3.89 -25.05
C GLN A 777 6.60 -2.70 -24.15
N ARG A 778 6.70 -2.85 -22.82
CA ARG A 778 6.44 -1.79 -21.83
C ARG A 778 7.45 -0.66 -21.91
N GLY A 779 8.74 -0.96 -22.11
CA GLY A 779 9.76 0.07 -22.34
C GLY A 779 9.46 0.92 -23.59
N ARG A 780 8.96 0.29 -24.66
CA ARG A 780 8.53 0.97 -25.89
C ARG A 780 7.24 1.78 -25.68
N ASP A 781 6.26 1.25 -24.96
CA ASP A 781 5.02 1.94 -24.58
C ASP A 781 5.27 3.21 -23.77
N HIS A 782 6.23 3.14 -22.84
CA HIS A 782 6.63 4.26 -21.99
C HIS A 782 7.58 5.25 -22.69
N GLY A 783 7.91 5.01 -23.96
CA GLY A 783 8.78 5.88 -24.74
C GLY A 783 10.20 5.97 -24.18
N LEU A 784 10.73 4.90 -23.58
CA LEU A 784 12.11 4.93 -23.08
C LEU A 784 13.12 5.02 -24.23
N PRO A 785 14.12 5.91 -24.15
CA PRO A 785 15.29 5.85 -25.02
C PRO A 785 16.01 4.49 -24.96
N GLY A 786 16.76 4.19 -26.03
CA GLY A 786 17.53 2.94 -26.14
C GLY A 786 18.68 2.85 -25.13
N TYR A 787 19.23 1.65 -24.97
CA TYR A 787 20.31 1.33 -24.03
C TYR A 787 21.50 2.30 -24.11
N LEU A 788 21.93 2.67 -25.32
CA LEU A 788 23.10 3.54 -25.53
C LEU A 788 22.87 4.99 -25.04
N GLU A 789 21.63 5.46 -25.02
CA GLU A 789 21.29 6.80 -24.52
C GLU A 789 21.46 6.87 -23.01
N TYR A 790 21.07 5.81 -22.29
CA TYR A 790 21.28 5.72 -20.86
C TYR A 790 22.74 5.48 -20.47
N ARG A 791 23.51 4.79 -21.31
CA ARG A 791 24.98 4.75 -21.14
C ARG A 791 25.59 6.13 -21.20
N ARG A 792 25.16 6.94 -22.19
CA ARG A 792 25.60 8.34 -22.30
C ARG A 792 25.20 9.17 -21.07
N PHE A 793 23.97 9.04 -20.61
CA PHE A 793 23.49 9.68 -19.39
C PHE A 793 24.36 9.33 -18.17
N CYS A 794 24.75 8.06 -18.05
CA CYS A 794 25.60 7.57 -16.97
C CYS A 794 27.09 7.88 -17.13
N GLY A 795 27.49 8.66 -18.15
CA GLY A 795 28.90 8.96 -18.42
C GLY A 795 29.74 7.74 -18.82
N LEU A 796 29.10 6.68 -19.30
CA LEU A 796 29.75 5.44 -19.75
C LEU A 796 30.14 5.53 -21.23
N THR A 797 31.08 4.69 -21.65
CA THR A 797 31.46 4.56 -23.07
C THR A 797 30.25 4.20 -23.92
N VAL A 798 30.04 4.91 -25.04
CA VAL A 798 28.90 4.68 -25.95
C VAL A 798 29.41 3.99 -27.22
N PRO A 799 29.28 2.66 -27.35
CA PRO A 799 29.74 1.94 -28.53
C PRO A 799 28.93 2.33 -29.78
N THR A 800 29.60 2.63 -30.88
CA THR A 800 28.96 2.99 -32.17
C THR A 800 28.80 1.79 -33.10
N ASN A 801 29.42 0.65 -32.79
CA ASN A 801 29.35 -0.59 -33.57
C ASN A 801 29.42 -1.83 -32.66
N TRP A 802 29.22 -3.00 -33.26
CA TRP A 802 29.19 -4.28 -32.55
C TRP A 802 30.54 -4.69 -31.94
N GLU A 803 31.66 -4.28 -32.55
CA GLU A 803 33.00 -4.58 -32.03
C GLU A 803 33.27 -3.83 -30.74
N GLN A 804 32.92 -2.54 -30.67
CA GLN A 804 33.02 -1.76 -29.45
C GLN A 804 32.05 -2.26 -28.38
N LEU A 805 30.84 -2.69 -28.75
CA LEU A 805 29.88 -3.22 -27.78
C LEU A 805 30.34 -4.55 -27.15
N SER A 806 31.22 -5.30 -27.80
CA SER A 806 31.76 -6.56 -27.27
C SER A 806 32.54 -6.39 -25.95
N PHE A 807 33.06 -5.20 -25.66
CA PHE A 807 33.71 -4.92 -24.37
C PHE A 807 32.72 -4.89 -23.20
N ASP A 808 31.49 -4.43 -23.47
CA ASP A 808 30.42 -4.33 -22.48
C ASP A 808 29.57 -5.60 -22.40
N ILE A 809 29.45 -6.33 -23.53
CA ILE A 809 28.72 -7.60 -23.65
C ILE A 809 29.71 -8.65 -24.19
N PRO A 810 30.53 -9.26 -23.32
CA PRO A 810 31.65 -10.10 -23.75
C PRO A 810 31.26 -11.49 -24.24
N ASN A 811 30.02 -11.95 -24.01
CA ASN A 811 29.57 -13.25 -24.48
C ASN A 811 29.33 -13.20 -26.01
N PRO A 812 30.11 -13.92 -26.83
CA PRO A 812 30.05 -13.83 -28.29
C PRO A 812 28.75 -14.38 -28.87
N GLU A 813 28.13 -15.37 -28.22
CA GLU A 813 26.86 -15.95 -28.66
C GLU A 813 25.70 -14.97 -28.44
N VAL A 814 25.67 -14.34 -27.27
CA VAL A 814 24.70 -13.29 -26.92
C VAL A 814 24.86 -12.10 -27.88
N LEU A 815 26.10 -11.67 -28.15
CA LEU A 815 26.38 -10.57 -29.08
C LEU A 815 25.95 -10.90 -30.52
N ALA A 816 26.18 -12.13 -30.98
CA ALA A 816 25.75 -12.58 -32.31
C ALA A 816 24.21 -12.57 -32.44
N ARG A 817 23.50 -13.03 -31.41
CA ARG A 817 22.02 -12.99 -31.35
C ARG A 817 21.50 -11.55 -31.32
N LEU A 818 22.11 -10.65 -30.53
CA LEU A 818 21.76 -9.23 -30.53
C LEU A 818 21.94 -8.60 -31.91
N LYS A 819 23.07 -8.88 -32.59
CA LYS A 819 23.34 -8.41 -33.95
C LYS A 819 22.28 -8.89 -34.94
N LYS A 820 21.91 -10.17 -34.88
CA LYS A 820 20.85 -10.77 -35.71
C LYS A 820 19.49 -10.11 -35.47
N LEU A 821 19.12 -9.88 -34.21
CA LEU A 821 17.79 -9.41 -33.83
C LEU A 821 17.61 -7.90 -34.03
N TYR A 822 18.61 -7.09 -33.65
CA TYR A 822 18.47 -5.63 -33.59
C TYR A 822 19.09 -4.88 -34.79
N GLY A 823 19.99 -5.52 -35.54
CA GLY A 823 20.68 -4.96 -36.71
C GLY A 823 21.73 -3.90 -36.37
N HIS A 824 21.40 -2.94 -35.50
CA HIS A 824 22.27 -1.87 -35.03
C HIS A 824 22.27 -1.75 -33.48
N PRO A 825 23.42 -1.48 -32.80
CA PRO A 825 23.49 -1.33 -31.35
C PRO A 825 22.53 -0.28 -30.77
N GLY A 826 22.32 0.82 -31.50
CA GLY A 826 21.39 1.88 -31.12
C GLY A 826 19.91 1.46 -31.05
N ASN A 827 19.56 0.30 -31.62
CA ASN A 827 18.21 -0.24 -31.53
C ASN A 827 17.95 -1.05 -30.26
N ILE A 828 18.96 -1.37 -29.45
CA ILE A 828 18.79 -2.21 -28.26
C ILE A 828 17.89 -1.48 -27.25
N ASP A 829 16.79 -2.13 -26.87
CA ASP A 829 15.88 -1.62 -25.84
C ASP A 829 16.60 -1.58 -24.48
N LEU A 830 16.35 -0.55 -23.65
CA LEU A 830 17.09 -0.33 -22.40
C LEU A 830 17.12 -1.58 -21.50
N TRP A 831 15.97 -2.22 -21.31
CA TRP A 831 15.89 -3.41 -20.46
C TRP A 831 16.76 -4.55 -20.97
N VAL A 832 16.74 -4.81 -22.27
CA VAL A 832 17.54 -5.88 -22.90
C VAL A 832 19.02 -5.58 -22.74
N GLY A 833 19.45 -4.37 -23.07
CA GLY A 833 20.85 -3.97 -22.95
C GLY A 833 21.37 -4.08 -21.51
N GLY A 834 20.60 -3.61 -20.52
CA GLY A 834 21.01 -3.63 -19.12
C GLY A 834 21.10 -5.02 -18.48
N ILE A 835 20.28 -6.00 -18.91
CA ILE A 835 20.33 -7.37 -18.35
C ILE A 835 21.43 -8.25 -18.98
N VAL A 836 21.84 -7.95 -20.21
CA VAL A 836 22.93 -8.68 -20.91
C VAL A 836 24.31 -8.05 -20.69
N GLU A 837 24.34 -6.81 -20.20
CA GLU A 837 25.56 -6.08 -19.87
C GLU A 837 26.38 -6.85 -18.82
N ARG A 838 27.70 -6.85 -18.97
CA ARG A 838 28.61 -7.43 -18.01
C ARG A 838 28.38 -6.82 -16.62
N ARG A 839 28.23 -7.70 -15.63
CA ARG A 839 28.05 -7.31 -14.22
C ARG A 839 29.32 -6.73 -13.62
N LEU A 840 29.14 -5.78 -12.71
CA LEU A 840 30.22 -5.30 -11.86
C LEU A 840 30.61 -6.37 -10.82
N PRO A 841 31.86 -6.37 -10.32
CA PRO A 841 32.28 -7.27 -9.24
C PRO A 841 31.33 -7.21 -8.05
N GLU A 842 30.93 -8.38 -7.54
CA GLU A 842 30.00 -8.55 -6.41
C GLU A 842 28.58 -7.98 -6.61
N ALA A 843 28.29 -7.37 -7.77
CA ALA A 843 26.99 -6.78 -8.08
C ALA A 843 26.09 -7.74 -8.84
N LEU A 844 24.78 -7.51 -8.74
CA LEU A 844 23.75 -8.20 -9.51
C LEU A 844 23.32 -7.44 -10.77
N VAL A 845 24.02 -6.37 -11.13
CA VAL A 845 23.71 -5.55 -12.30
C VAL A 845 24.99 -5.05 -12.98
N GLY A 846 24.87 -4.71 -14.25
CA GLY A 846 25.92 -4.02 -15.01
C GLY A 846 26.02 -2.53 -14.64
N PRO A 847 27.02 -1.81 -15.17
CA PRO A 847 27.24 -0.40 -14.86
C PRO A 847 26.07 0.53 -15.24
N THR A 848 25.34 0.25 -16.33
CA THR A 848 24.20 1.09 -16.75
C THR A 848 23.07 1.02 -15.73
N PHE A 849 22.68 -0.20 -15.32
CA PHE A 849 21.66 -0.38 -14.30
C PHE A 849 22.15 0.01 -12.90
N SER A 850 23.43 -0.17 -12.58
CA SER A 850 24.01 0.32 -11.33
C SER A 850 23.84 1.84 -11.20
N CYS A 851 24.13 2.59 -12.26
CA CYS A 851 23.95 4.03 -12.32
C CYS A 851 22.48 4.44 -12.09
N ILE A 852 21.53 3.84 -12.82
CA ILE A 852 20.10 4.21 -12.71
C ILE A 852 19.53 3.84 -11.33
N ILE A 853 19.85 2.64 -10.82
CA ILE A 853 19.41 2.19 -9.49
C ILE A 853 20.06 3.05 -8.41
N GLY A 854 21.36 3.32 -8.53
CA GLY A 854 22.13 4.17 -7.61
C GLY A 854 21.59 5.59 -7.54
N ASP A 855 21.31 6.23 -8.68
CA ASP A 855 20.65 7.54 -8.75
C ASP A 855 19.31 7.52 -8.02
N GLN A 856 18.45 6.56 -8.33
CA GLN A 856 17.11 6.49 -7.74
C GLN A 856 17.19 6.35 -6.21
N PHE A 857 17.92 5.36 -5.69
CA PHE A 857 18.04 5.16 -4.24
C PHE A 857 18.76 6.33 -3.55
N LYS A 858 19.70 7.00 -4.21
CA LYS A 858 20.29 8.21 -3.64
C LYS A 858 19.25 9.32 -3.48
N ARG A 859 18.46 9.60 -4.53
CA ARG A 859 17.40 10.61 -4.49
C ARG A 859 16.30 10.27 -3.50
N LEU A 860 15.91 8.99 -3.39
CA LEU A 860 14.97 8.52 -2.38
C LEU A 860 15.44 8.77 -0.95
N ARG A 861 16.73 8.60 -0.68
CA ARG A 861 17.30 8.84 0.65
C ARG A 861 17.46 10.33 0.97
N GLU A 862 17.98 11.10 0.02
CA GLU A 862 18.36 12.51 0.23
C GLU A 862 17.18 13.48 0.06
N GLY A 863 16.19 13.13 -0.76
CA GLY A 863 14.97 13.91 -1.00
C GLY A 863 13.82 13.57 -0.05
N ASP A 864 14.05 12.73 0.96
CA ASP A 864 13.03 12.32 1.92
C ASP A 864 13.25 12.94 3.30
N ARG A 865 12.37 13.88 3.67
CA ARG A 865 12.41 14.56 4.97
C ARG A 865 12.20 13.60 6.14
N PHE A 866 11.52 12.48 5.91
CA PHE A 866 11.21 11.47 6.92
C PHE A 866 12.15 10.28 6.88
N TRP A 867 13.23 10.35 6.08
CA TRP A 867 14.31 9.35 6.11
C TRP A 867 14.72 9.09 7.55
N TYR A 868 14.80 7.82 7.95
CA TYR A 868 14.89 7.47 9.37
C TYR A 868 16.11 8.06 10.08
N GLU A 869 17.23 8.34 9.38
CA GLU A 869 18.42 8.96 9.98
C GLU A 869 18.42 10.50 9.95
N ASN A 870 17.41 11.13 9.34
CA ASN A 870 17.31 12.58 9.29
C ASN A 870 17.13 13.15 10.71
N PRO A 871 17.92 14.16 11.13
CA PRO A 871 17.78 14.74 12.47
C PRO A 871 16.35 15.21 12.76
N GLY A 872 15.81 14.80 13.90
CA GLY A 872 14.45 15.12 14.33
C GLY A 872 13.42 14.04 14.06
N VAL A 873 13.67 13.09 13.15
CA VAL A 873 12.76 11.97 12.89
C VAL A 873 12.80 10.95 14.03
N PHE A 874 14.00 10.58 14.49
CA PHE A 874 14.21 9.70 15.64
C PHE A 874 15.28 10.25 16.58
N THR A 875 15.17 9.95 17.87
CA THR A 875 16.25 10.24 18.82
C THR A 875 17.43 9.31 18.60
N HIS A 876 18.63 9.71 19.07
CA HIS A 876 19.83 8.87 18.97
C HIS A 876 19.66 7.49 19.61
N LEU A 877 18.92 7.41 20.72
CA LEU A 877 18.63 6.15 21.41
C LEU A 877 17.68 5.27 20.58
N GLN A 878 16.66 5.87 19.97
CA GLN A 878 15.73 5.17 19.06
C GLN A 878 16.48 4.63 17.83
N LEU A 879 17.32 5.45 17.19
CA LEU A 879 18.18 5.04 16.07
C LEU A 879 19.07 3.86 16.42
N THR A 880 19.67 3.87 17.62
CA THR A 880 20.50 2.76 18.12
C THR A 880 19.70 1.46 18.24
N GLN A 881 18.40 1.52 18.53
CA GLN A 881 17.55 0.33 18.54
C GLN A 881 17.12 -0.09 17.13
N ILE A 882 16.71 0.85 16.27
CA ILE A 882 16.33 0.56 14.87
C ILE A 882 17.47 -0.16 14.15
N ARG A 883 18.72 0.26 14.38
CA ARG A 883 19.91 -0.35 13.78
C ARG A 883 20.15 -1.82 14.15
N LYS A 884 19.44 -2.34 15.16
CA LYS A 884 19.45 -3.76 15.57
C LYS A 884 18.39 -4.58 14.85
N SER A 885 17.38 -3.95 14.25
CA SER A 885 16.35 -4.65 13.47
C SER A 885 16.98 -5.25 12.22
N THR A 886 16.68 -6.52 11.97
CA THR A 886 17.07 -7.23 10.75
C THR A 886 15.87 -7.98 10.22
N LEU A 887 15.87 -8.28 8.91
CA LEU A 887 14.79 -9.08 8.31
C LEU A 887 14.68 -10.46 8.96
N ALA A 888 15.82 -11.07 9.34
CA ALA A 888 15.85 -12.30 10.12
C ALA A 888 15.08 -12.19 11.44
N GLY A 889 15.29 -11.10 12.17
CA GLY A 889 14.61 -10.84 13.44
C GLY A 889 13.11 -10.63 13.29
N ILE A 890 12.67 -9.94 12.21
CA ILE A 890 11.25 -9.74 11.90
C ILE A 890 10.59 -11.08 11.56
N ILE A 891 11.20 -11.89 10.70
CA ILE A 891 10.68 -13.22 10.34
C ILE A 891 10.57 -14.11 11.60
N CYS A 892 11.59 -14.13 12.46
CA CYS A 892 11.56 -14.89 13.72
C CYS A 892 10.39 -14.53 14.64
N ARG A 893 10.02 -13.24 14.73
CA ARG A 893 8.94 -12.79 15.64
C ARG A 893 7.55 -13.04 15.05
N ASN A 894 7.43 -13.01 13.73
CA ASN A 894 6.14 -13.03 13.03
C ASN A 894 5.81 -14.36 12.35
N GLY A 895 6.79 -15.25 12.16
CA GLY A 895 6.57 -16.64 11.75
C GLY A 895 5.82 -17.45 12.82
N ASP A 896 5.17 -18.52 12.40
CA ASP A 896 4.36 -19.39 13.25
C ASP A 896 5.22 -20.37 14.07
N ASP A 897 6.23 -21.00 13.43
CA ASP A 897 7.15 -21.99 14.02
C ASP A 897 8.59 -21.82 13.46
N ILE A 898 9.05 -20.59 13.26
CA ILE A 898 10.43 -20.31 12.84
C ILE A 898 11.31 -20.11 14.08
N ASP A 899 12.05 -21.14 14.47
CA ASP A 899 12.95 -21.13 15.64
C ASP A 899 14.42 -20.88 15.27
N LYS A 900 14.80 -21.18 14.02
CA LYS A 900 16.17 -21.04 13.49
C LYS A 900 16.18 -20.32 12.15
N ILE A 901 17.12 -19.39 12.02
CA ILE A 901 17.31 -18.59 10.80
C ILE A 901 18.77 -18.10 10.74
N GLN A 902 19.29 -17.87 9.54
CA GLN A 902 20.58 -17.20 9.39
C GLN A 902 20.44 -15.69 9.71
N PRO A 903 21.46 -15.05 10.30
CA PRO A 903 21.38 -13.63 10.68
C PRO A 903 21.14 -12.67 9.50
N ASP A 904 21.72 -12.97 8.33
CA ASP A 904 21.50 -12.24 7.09
C ASP A 904 20.76 -13.18 6.12
N VAL A 905 19.45 -12.99 6.01
CA VAL A 905 18.57 -13.88 5.25
C VAL A 905 18.85 -13.86 3.75
N PHE A 906 19.59 -12.87 3.25
CA PHE A 906 19.94 -12.74 1.84
C PHE A 906 21.14 -13.60 1.45
N LEU A 907 21.88 -14.14 2.43
CA LEU A 907 22.99 -15.05 2.19
C LEU A 907 22.50 -16.51 2.17
N TYR A 908 23.05 -17.28 1.24
CA TYR A 908 22.84 -18.72 1.13
C TYR A 908 24.05 -19.47 1.65
N PHE A 909 23.82 -20.41 2.58
CA PHE A 909 24.86 -21.20 3.23
C PHE A 909 24.76 -22.70 2.91
N GLY A 910 23.87 -23.10 1.98
CA GLY A 910 23.63 -24.49 1.65
C GLY A 910 23.27 -25.35 2.86
N GLN A 911 23.89 -26.53 2.95
CA GLN A 911 23.65 -27.47 4.04
C GLN A 911 24.41 -27.14 5.34
N ASN A 912 25.10 -26.01 5.43
CA ASN A 912 25.82 -25.63 6.64
C ASN A 912 24.85 -25.24 7.78
N LYS A 913 24.41 -26.23 8.55
CA LYS A 913 23.47 -26.06 9.65
C LYS A 913 23.98 -25.11 10.76
N LEU A 914 25.29 -24.89 10.87
CA LEU A 914 25.88 -23.95 11.84
C LEU A 914 25.62 -22.48 11.50
N ALA A 915 25.26 -22.17 10.25
CA ALA A 915 24.93 -20.81 9.84
C ALA A 915 23.56 -20.33 10.39
N TYR A 916 22.67 -21.28 10.72
CA TYR A 916 21.35 -21.00 11.27
C TYR A 916 21.42 -20.85 12.78
N LYS A 917 21.09 -19.66 13.28
CA LYS A 917 21.06 -19.34 14.71
C LYS A 917 19.65 -19.45 15.25
N LYS A 918 19.55 -19.71 16.56
CA LYS A 918 18.24 -19.66 17.23
C LYS A 918 17.73 -18.22 17.24
N CYS A 919 16.45 -18.01 17.04
CA CYS A 919 15.83 -16.68 17.03
C CYS A 919 16.10 -15.87 18.32
N GLU A 920 16.22 -16.54 19.47
CA GLU A 920 16.55 -15.92 20.75
C GLU A 920 17.95 -15.26 20.79
N GLN A 921 18.86 -15.71 19.93
CA GLN A 921 20.23 -15.19 19.83
C GLN A 921 20.32 -13.96 18.94
N LEU A 922 19.27 -13.63 18.19
CA LEU A 922 19.25 -12.43 17.34
C LEU A 922 19.00 -11.17 18.20
N PRO A 923 19.60 -10.03 17.85
CA PRO A 923 19.32 -8.77 18.52
C PRO A 923 17.82 -8.44 18.49
N LYS A 924 17.28 -8.05 19.64
CA LYS A 924 15.89 -7.61 19.78
C LYS A 924 15.81 -6.08 19.83
N LEU A 925 14.83 -5.54 19.14
CA LEU A 925 14.45 -4.14 19.24
C LEU A 925 13.91 -3.87 20.65
N ASN A 926 14.42 -2.83 21.31
CA ASN A 926 13.90 -2.41 22.62
C ASN A 926 13.04 -1.15 22.45
N LEU A 927 11.72 -1.36 22.40
CA LEU A 927 10.76 -0.27 22.20
C LEU A 927 10.62 0.68 23.40
N ARG A 928 11.24 0.41 24.55
CA ARG A 928 11.23 1.35 25.70
C ARG A 928 11.83 2.72 25.37
N MET A 929 12.62 2.84 24.30
CA MET A 929 13.13 4.14 23.84
C MET A 929 12.04 5.03 23.20
N TRP A 930 10.81 4.51 23.05
CA TRP A 930 9.62 5.23 22.60
C TRP A 930 8.67 5.55 23.74
N MET A 931 9.05 5.36 25.00
CA MET A 931 8.15 5.71 26.12
C MET A 931 8.00 7.24 26.25
N SER A 932 6.77 7.78 26.17
CA SER A 932 6.45 9.16 26.54
C SER A 932 6.36 9.29 28.05
N CYS A 933 6.90 10.38 28.59
CA CYS A 933 6.69 10.73 29.98
C CYS A 933 5.31 11.39 30.13
N SER A 934 4.35 10.69 30.71
CA SER A 934 3.18 11.32 31.33
C SER A 934 3.61 11.90 32.69
N ASP A 935 3.34 13.20 32.87
CA ASP A 935 3.50 13.99 34.10
C ASP A 935 4.90 14.08 34.74
N GLU A 936 5.45 15.31 34.74
CA GLU A 936 6.45 15.97 35.63
C GLU A 936 7.48 15.16 36.48
N SER A 937 7.76 13.90 36.17
CA SER A 937 8.64 13.04 36.98
C SER A 937 10.02 12.81 36.37
N CYS A 938 10.24 13.28 35.14
CA CYS A 938 11.55 13.27 34.49
C CYS A 938 12.20 14.66 34.52
N SER A 939 12.51 15.16 35.71
CA SER A 939 13.51 16.23 35.86
C SER A 939 14.92 15.66 35.64
N PHE A 940 15.27 15.32 34.40
CA PHE A 940 16.66 15.46 34.01
C PHE A 940 16.85 16.95 33.74
N ARG A 941 17.36 17.67 34.76
CA ARG A 941 17.81 19.05 34.60
C ARG A 941 18.71 19.10 33.37
N SER A 942 18.22 19.70 32.29
CA SER A 942 19.05 20.28 31.25
C SER A 942 19.89 21.36 31.94
N THR A 943 21.07 20.98 32.42
CA THR A 943 22.06 22.00 32.77
C THR A 943 22.68 22.44 31.45
N GLN A 944 22.34 23.67 31.11
CA GLN A 944 23.00 24.45 30.07
C GLN A 944 24.52 24.30 30.17
N ASN A 945 25.14 24.27 28.99
CA ASN A 945 26.50 24.69 28.69
C ASN A 945 27.33 25.18 29.89
N ASN A 946 28.34 24.40 30.25
CA ASN A 946 29.70 24.92 30.39
C ASN A 946 30.70 23.77 30.40
N GLY A 947 31.67 23.86 29.50
CA GLY A 947 32.62 22.79 29.19
C GLY A 947 33.35 22.24 30.43
N LYS A 948 33.30 20.92 30.58
CA LYS A 948 34.23 20.14 31.41
C LYS A 948 34.52 18.80 30.74
N ASN A 949 35.80 18.43 30.75
CA ASN A 949 36.40 17.30 30.03
C ASN A 949 35.83 15.93 30.45
N GLU A 950 35.75 15.02 29.47
CA GLU A 950 35.24 13.64 29.55
C GLU A 950 35.90 12.77 30.65
N GLU A 951 37.09 13.12 31.13
CA GLU A 951 37.79 12.36 32.18
C GLU A 951 37.15 12.48 33.57
N GLU A 952 36.51 13.61 33.90
CA GLU A 952 35.83 13.77 35.21
C GLU A 952 34.53 12.94 35.28
N ILE A 953 33.83 12.79 34.14
CA ILE A 953 32.60 11.98 34.04
C ILE A 953 32.92 10.48 34.23
N LEU A 954 34.03 10.00 33.68
CA LEU A 954 34.52 8.63 33.85
C LEU A 954 34.98 8.33 35.29
N GLN A 955 35.53 9.31 36.02
CA GLN A 955 35.86 9.17 37.44
C GLN A 955 34.62 9.13 38.33
N GLU A 956 33.57 9.91 38.01
CA GLU A 956 32.30 9.93 38.75
C GLU A 956 31.53 8.61 38.58
N ILE A 957 31.56 8.00 37.39
CA ILE A 957 31.00 6.67 37.13
C ILE A 957 31.75 5.57 37.90
N LYS A 958 33.09 5.68 38.01
CA LYS A 958 33.91 4.75 38.83
C LYS A 958 33.64 4.93 40.34
N ARG A 959 33.37 6.15 40.83
CA ARG A 959 32.96 6.41 42.21
C ARG A 959 31.57 5.84 42.52
N ARG A 960 30.61 5.95 41.60
CA ARG A 960 29.26 5.37 41.75
C ARG A 960 29.26 3.83 41.73
N LYS A 961 30.10 3.19 40.90
CA LYS A 961 30.30 1.72 40.94
C LYS A 961 30.90 1.22 42.27
N ARG A 962 31.75 2.01 42.94
CA ARG A 962 32.28 1.68 44.27
C ARG A 962 31.25 1.84 45.40
N ARG A 963 30.29 2.76 45.28
CA ARG A 963 29.17 2.91 46.24
C ARG A 963 28.15 1.79 46.13
N SER A 964 27.87 1.28 44.92
CA SER A 964 26.92 0.18 44.73
C SER A 964 27.44 -1.18 45.24
N LYS A 965 28.77 -1.36 45.36
CA LYS A 965 29.38 -2.59 45.87
C LYS A 965 29.46 -2.67 47.42
N ARG A 966 29.11 -1.60 48.13
CA ARG A 966 29.04 -1.53 49.61
C ARG A 966 27.64 -1.72 50.19
N LEU A 967 26.62 -1.86 49.33
CA LEU A 967 25.23 -2.12 49.70
C LEU A 967 24.81 -3.58 49.45
N TYR A 968 25.78 -4.46 49.15
CA TYR A 968 25.56 -5.88 48.89
C TYR A 968 26.58 -6.79 49.62
N ASN A 969 27.15 -6.29 50.73
CA ASN A 969 27.84 -7.08 51.75
C ASN A 969 27.27 -6.73 53.12
#